data_AF-A0A934EST3-F1
#
_entry.id   AF-A0A934EST3-F1
#
_cell.length_a   1.000
_cell.length_b   1.000
_cell.length_c   1.000
_cell.angle_alpha   90.00
_cell.angle_beta   90.00
_cell.angle_gamma   90.00
#
_symmetry.space_group_name_H-M   'P 1'
#
loop_
_entity.id
_entity.type
_entity.pdbx_description
1 polymer ?
#
loop_
_entity_poly.entity_id
_entity_poly.type
_entity_poly.pdbx_seq_one_letter_code
_entity_poly.pdbx_strand_id
1 'polypeptide(L)'
;MGTTLLISDRKVSLWILFFIIVLPFILLYWMVPFVSDLTLGADYQIYSINEQVELLFSIKTGSVPLYAPGYKYGHSSSALTLSQVYHPISHIASLMPGYWNGKALEWNTFLRLLSLGFVHLALFTFLRKIRLNLLFAFLISFITVYNMRMLEAFRYGASLEAFTGNLLLCTATGCYFVSPSRWFGPLSIIGFTYLLVCSGHPPMMFYGLIGAGLFTLVTPFFIATMLPEIDVNLKIALRFWAKAGFYVCLGIMLSSAYVVPFYFEFVTTNIEYAHMSYQSDMGQDTIVGALNNFFMPLVSDVLSSFGGSALILIVLVLPLLRCVRVKVPPSVWAIWGMLLFAFFYILGPQTPIYKWAFKYLPFVSSVGGVGRISIIIPSLMMLPLAWIVNAGTFSFRFKKQDVVLTPFIFLGLIALILIPLYLLPVFLLKPALGYFTPHFLRKIPFRIEFLSVFFGMASLAALVLYEIYPRLKRVLGIFLCLMVLLQMGTILKYGTFIEKKVDNLTFQQMKVQKKEKLDFNFRQNPGLFHAVVLNHLSHSFMEPFLGKIYTQIIPVSSQDNAYKEMERERLPQQVFAEGYDLEKAKVMNEKNKNVKAGTVNLAFSSFNRLQFKVISPAPAIFGMAYPFTGHWRVWVNGEKVHVYRANGIAHAIEIPDGESLVEFRYWSKPFFWGMIVSCLTFAVIGLFVCFRGLKGLPRITGAVIVLIISAGGFMFWYNSLYRGHNLDTAYTWTYIPPANTPNLAYGKKTVVSYPLDSSEKRFDSSSAVDGYIKPGAGFSFWKINEALIVDLKEPQRIKTIVLYGEFKTNPEISFSQNGTRWQMGSFVIVKDSKNIMRIIFEKPMDALFVKVKAIDSVLTIDEVEIYGCE
;
A
#
# COMPACT_ATOMS: atom_id res chain seq x y z
N MET A 1 -42.18 8.58 -19.76
CA MET A 1 -42.28 9.07 -21.15
C MET A 1 -40.94 9.69 -21.55
N GLY A 2 -40.10 9.10 -22.40
CA GLY A 2 -40.09 7.77 -22.99
C GLY A 2 -38.67 7.18 -22.85
N THR A 3 -38.59 5.95 -22.33
CA THR A 3 -37.35 5.17 -22.10
C THR A 3 -37.07 4.26 -23.31
N THR A 4 -37.35 4.78 -24.51
CA THR A 4 -37.29 4.04 -25.77
C THR A 4 -36.38 4.78 -26.77
N LEU A 5 -35.15 5.07 -26.33
CA LEU A 5 -34.00 5.13 -27.25
C LEU A 5 -33.30 3.78 -27.17
N LEU A 6 -34.06 2.73 -27.54
CA LEU A 6 -33.50 1.44 -27.90
C LEU A 6 -32.82 1.66 -29.25
N ILE A 7 -31.50 1.76 -29.17
CA ILE A 7 -30.52 1.53 -30.23
C ILE A 7 -31.09 0.55 -31.25
N SER A 8 -31.45 1.03 -32.44
CA SER A 8 -32.03 0.22 -33.52
C SER A 8 -30.99 -0.61 -34.28
N ASP A 9 -29.82 -0.88 -33.69
CA ASP A 9 -28.73 -1.61 -34.33
C ASP A 9 -28.36 -2.87 -33.51
N ARG A 10 -29.04 -3.97 -33.86
CA ARG A 10 -28.83 -5.37 -33.43
C ARG A 10 -28.62 -5.59 -31.92
N LYS A 11 -29.60 -6.22 -31.25
CA LYS A 11 -29.45 -6.75 -29.88
C LYS A 11 -28.11 -7.47 -29.74
N VAL A 12 -27.22 -6.96 -28.87
CA VAL A 12 -25.98 -7.65 -28.53
C VAL A 12 -26.36 -8.97 -27.87
N SER A 13 -25.80 -10.08 -28.37
CA SER A 13 -26.08 -11.40 -27.83
C SER A 13 -25.63 -11.47 -26.37
N LEU A 14 -26.48 -12.01 -25.48
CA LEU A 14 -26.14 -12.26 -24.07
C LEU A 14 -24.83 -13.06 -23.92
N TRP A 15 -24.55 -13.94 -24.89
CA TRP A 15 -23.31 -14.72 -24.94
C TRP A 15 -22.05 -13.87 -25.05
N ILE A 16 -22.10 -12.74 -25.76
CA ILE A 16 -20.96 -11.83 -25.88
C ILE A 16 -20.70 -11.15 -24.53
N LEU A 17 -21.77 -10.72 -23.86
CA LEU A 17 -21.66 -10.07 -22.54
C LEU A 17 -21.10 -11.06 -21.51
N PHE A 18 -21.59 -12.30 -21.53
CA PHE A 18 -21.07 -13.38 -20.69
C PHE A 18 -19.59 -13.67 -20.99
N PHE A 19 -19.22 -13.78 -22.27
CA PHE A 19 -17.83 -13.99 -22.68
C PHE A 19 -16.92 -12.87 -22.18
N ILE A 20 -17.33 -11.61 -22.27
CA ILE A 20 -16.58 -10.45 -21.75
C ILE A 20 -16.31 -10.57 -20.24
N ILE A 21 -17.30 -11.02 -19.47
CA ILE A 21 -17.19 -11.19 -18.00
C ILE A 21 -16.23 -12.34 -17.66
N VAL A 22 -16.27 -13.45 -18.41
CA VAL A 22 -15.44 -14.65 -18.16
C VAL A 22 -14.02 -14.51 -18.73
N LEU A 23 -13.80 -13.59 -19.67
CA LEU A 23 -12.52 -13.40 -20.35
C LEU A 23 -11.29 -13.26 -19.44
N PRO A 24 -11.31 -12.54 -18.29
CA PRO A 24 -10.19 -12.51 -17.35
C PRO A 24 -9.72 -13.90 -16.92
N PHE A 25 -10.65 -14.83 -16.67
CA PHE A 25 -10.34 -16.21 -16.26
C PHE A 25 -9.67 -17.00 -17.39
N ILE A 26 -9.98 -16.68 -18.65
CA ILE A 26 -9.35 -17.31 -19.82
C ILE A 26 -7.94 -16.75 -20.05
N LEU A 27 -7.79 -15.41 -20.02
CA LEU A 27 -6.49 -14.77 -20.24
C LEU A 27 -5.48 -15.09 -19.13
N LEU A 28 -5.96 -15.13 -17.89
CA LEU A 28 -5.18 -15.38 -16.70
C LEU A 28 -5.44 -16.81 -16.19
N TYR A 29 -5.61 -17.78 -17.11
CA TYR A 29 -5.91 -19.19 -16.78
C TYR A 29 -4.94 -19.79 -15.75
N TRP A 30 -3.68 -19.35 -15.81
CA TRP A 30 -2.60 -19.79 -14.93
C TRP A 30 -2.74 -19.29 -13.50
N MET A 31 -3.64 -18.36 -13.18
CA MET A 31 -3.94 -17.95 -11.81
C MET A 31 -5.41 -18.19 -11.43
N VAL A 32 -6.16 -18.96 -12.23
CA VAL A 32 -7.57 -19.23 -11.95
C VAL A 32 -7.70 -19.82 -10.55
N PRO A 33 -8.57 -19.23 -9.72
CA PRO A 33 -8.70 -19.63 -8.34
C PRO A 33 -9.23 -21.05 -8.23
N PHE A 34 -8.75 -21.80 -7.23
CA PHE A 34 -9.10 -23.21 -6.98
C PHE A 34 -8.70 -24.23 -8.07
N VAL A 35 -8.11 -23.79 -9.19
CA VAL A 35 -7.72 -24.66 -10.31
C VAL A 35 -6.22 -24.67 -10.51
N SER A 36 -5.58 -23.50 -10.43
CA SER A 36 -4.13 -23.37 -10.58
C SER A 36 -3.43 -23.25 -9.22
N ASP A 37 -2.22 -23.80 -9.11
CA ASP A 37 -1.34 -23.60 -7.96
C ASP A 37 -0.46 -22.34 -8.09
N LEU A 38 -0.62 -21.57 -9.17
CA LEU A 38 0.19 -20.38 -9.45
C LEU A 38 -0.60 -19.09 -9.25
N THR A 39 0.09 -18.03 -8.85
CA THR A 39 -0.45 -16.68 -8.70
C THR A 39 0.63 -15.64 -9.00
N LEU A 40 0.26 -14.37 -8.92
CA LEU A 40 1.21 -13.27 -8.99
C LEU A 40 2.15 -13.30 -7.78
N GLY A 41 3.45 -13.24 -8.06
CA GLY A 41 4.49 -13.31 -7.03
C GLY A 41 4.77 -12.00 -6.29
N ALA A 42 5.72 -12.08 -5.36
CA ALA A 42 6.22 -11.03 -4.48
C ALA A 42 5.17 -10.44 -3.54
N ASP A 43 4.42 -9.44 -3.99
CA ASP A 43 3.74 -8.52 -3.08
C ASP A 43 2.28 -8.87 -2.86
N TYR A 44 1.67 -9.59 -3.80
CA TYR A 44 0.24 -9.83 -3.81
C TYR A 44 -0.21 -10.67 -2.62
N GLN A 45 0.47 -11.81 -2.42
CA GLN A 45 0.20 -12.71 -1.31
C GLN A 45 0.64 -12.11 0.04
N ILE A 46 1.69 -11.27 0.04
CA ILE A 46 2.37 -10.82 1.25
C ILE A 46 1.69 -9.60 1.86
N TYR A 47 1.45 -8.54 1.09
CA TYR A 47 0.97 -7.28 1.64
C TYR A 47 -0.56 -7.22 1.62
N SER A 48 -1.18 -7.35 0.44
CA SER A 48 -2.64 -7.17 0.35
C SER A 48 -3.41 -8.22 1.16
N ILE A 49 -3.11 -9.51 0.97
CA ILE A 49 -3.92 -10.57 1.59
C ILE A 49 -3.66 -10.71 3.08
N ASN A 50 -2.39 -10.69 3.54
CA ASN A 50 -2.11 -10.87 4.97
C ASN A 50 -2.60 -9.68 5.81
N GLU A 51 -2.41 -8.44 5.35
CA GLU A 51 -2.94 -7.26 6.05
C GLU A 51 -4.47 -7.27 6.07
N GLN A 52 -5.11 -7.70 4.99
CA GLN A 52 -6.57 -7.85 4.90
C GLN A 52 -7.08 -8.88 5.91
N VAL A 53 -6.47 -10.07 5.96
CA VAL A 53 -6.86 -11.15 6.89
C VAL A 53 -6.71 -10.69 8.34
N GLU A 54 -5.67 -9.91 8.66
CA GLU A 54 -5.45 -9.35 10.00
C GLU A 54 -6.58 -8.41 10.46
N LEU A 55 -6.95 -7.42 9.64
CA LEU A 55 -8.01 -6.48 10.03
C LEU A 55 -9.40 -7.13 10.02
N LEU A 56 -9.65 -8.06 9.10
CA LEU A 56 -10.90 -8.83 9.09
C LEU A 56 -10.98 -9.82 10.25
N PHE A 57 -9.86 -10.32 10.77
CA PHE A 57 -9.83 -11.12 11.99
C PHE A 57 -10.31 -10.30 13.19
N SER A 58 -9.90 -9.04 13.30
CA SER A 58 -10.39 -8.10 14.31
C SER A 58 -11.92 -7.93 14.22
N ILE A 59 -12.44 -7.69 13.01
CA ILE A 59 -13.89 -7.56 12.77
C ILE A 59 -14.61 -8.86 13.13
N LYS A 60 -14.09 -10.02 12.71
CA LYS A 60 -14.67 -11.34 13.00
C LYS A 60 -14.64 -11.69 14.49
N THR A 61 -13.69 -11.13 15.25
CA THR A 61 -13.63 -11.26 16.71
C THR A 61 -14.43 -10.15 17.42
N GLY A 62 -15.23 -9.37 16.68
CA GLY A 62 -16.22 -8.45 17.22
C GLY A 62 -15.73 -7.02 17.42
N SER A 63 -14.57 -6.65 16.88
CA SER A 63 -13.99 -5.31 17.02
C SER A 63 -13.62 -4.70 15.67
N VAL A 64 -14.17 -3.53 15.34
CA VAL A 64 -13.64 -2.75 14.20
C VAL A 64 -12.27 -2.16 14.59
N PRO A 65 -11.19 -2.44 13.87
CA PRO A 65 -9.84 -2.06 14.30
C PRO A 65 -9.61 -0.55 14.13
N LEU A 66 -9.20 0.12 15.21
CA LEU A 66 -8.64 1.48 15.20
C LEU A 66 -7.11 1.47 15.31
N TYR A 67 -6.56 0.40 15.90
CA TYR A 67 -5.15 0.21 16.13
C TYR A 67 -4.71 -1.15 15.58
N ALA A 68 -3.47 -1.21 15.10
CA ALA A 68 -2.82 -2.40 14.58
C ALA A 68 -1.63 -2.75 15.49
N PRO A 69 -1.82 -3.66 16.47
CA PRO A 69 -0.77 -4.10 17.38
C PRO A 69 0.44 -4.64 16.62
N GLY A 70 1.66 -4.29 17.04
CA GLY A 70 2.91 -4.81 16.46
C GLY A 70 3.25 -4.33 15.04
N TYR A 71 2.30 -3.79 14.27
CA TYR A 71 2.60 -3.18 12.98
C TYR A 71 3.50 -1.97 13.19
N LYS A 72 4.79 -2.09 12.84
CA LYS A 72 5.82 -1.05 13.03
C LYS A 72 5.86 -0.52 14.48
N TYR A 73 5.90 -1.43 15.44
CA TYR A 73 5.82 -1.18 16.90
C TYR A 73 4.47 -0.69 17.42
N GLY A 74 3.44 -0.67 16.56
CA GLY A 74 2.11 -0.20 16.89
C GLY A 74 1.73 1.05 16.13
N HIS A 75 0.67 0.96 15.33
CA HIS A 75 0.19 2.08 14.52
C HIS A 75 -1.33 2.14 14.50
N SER A 76 -1.90 3.29 14.13
CA SER A 76 -3.29 3.37 13.69
C SER A 76 -3.57 2.33 12.59
N SER A 77 -4.73 1.68 12.62
CA SER A 77 -5.13 0.71 11.60
C SER A 77 -5.25 1.33 10.21
N SER A 78 -5.34 2.66 10.11
CA SER A 78 -5.32 3.39 8.84
C SER A 78 -4.01 3.25 8.08
N ALA A 79 -2.91 2.86 8.74
CA ALA A 79 -1.61 2.61 8.10
C ALA A 79 -1.57 1.31 7.29
N LEU A 80 -2.45 0.34 7.61
CA LEU A 80 -2.61 -0.90 6.85
C LEU A 80 -3.52 -0.67 5.65
N THR A 81 -3.18 0.28 4.79
CA THR A 81 -4.08 0.69 3.69
C THR A 81 -4.34 -0.46 2.72
N LEU A 82 -3.36 -1.34 2.50
CA LEU A 82 -3.47 -2.47 1.57
C LEU A 82 -4.41 -3.58 2.07
N SER A 83 -4.82 -3.53 3.34
CA SER A 83 -5.87 -4.40 3.91
C SER A 83 -7.26 -4.16 3.31
N GLN A 84 -7.48 -2.97 2.75
CA GLN A 84 -8.74 -2.57 2.13
C GLN A 84 -9.98 -2.78 3.02
N VAL A 85 -9.87 -2.49 4.33
CA VAL A 85 -10.98 -2.71 5.29
C VAL A 85 -12.27 -1.94 4.95
N TYR A 86 -12.19 -0.87 4.16
CA TYR A 86 -13.35 -0.11 3.70
C TYR A 86 -13.80 -0.46 2.27
N HIS A 87 -13.10 -1.35 1.59
CA HIS A 87 -13.44 -1.77 0.23
C HIS A 87 -14.37 -3.00 0.26
N PRO A 88 -15.44 -3.05 -0.55
CA PRO A 88 -16.42 -4.14 -0.46
C PRO A 88 -15.86 -5.52 -0.84
N ILE A 89 -14.85 -5.59 -1.73
CA ILE A 89 -14.26 -6.87 -2.16
C ILE A 89 -13.71 -7.67 -0.96
N SER A 90 -13.06 -7.00 -0.01
CA SER A 90 -12.44 -7.68 1.13
C SER A 90 -13.48 -8.33 2.04
N HIS A 91 -14.59 -7.63 2.28
CA HIS A 91 -15.74 -8.13 3.05
C HIS A 91 -16.45 -9.27 2.33
N ILE A 92 -16.73 -9.12 1.03
CA ILE A 92 -17.36 -10.19 0.24
C ILE A 92 -16.48 -11.45 0.27
N ALA A 93 -15.17 -11.31 0.07
CA ALA A 93 -14.24 -12.44 0.15
C ALA A 93 -14.31 -13.14 1.52
N SER A 94 -14.37 -12.37 2.61
CA SER A 94 -14.41 -12.90 3.99
C SER A 94 -15.65 -13.74 4.32
N LEU A 95 -16.73 -13.54 3.56
CA LEU A 95 -18.00 -14.27 3.68
C LEU A 95 -18.01 -15.56 2.85
N MET A 96 -17.05 -15.75 1.94
CA MET A 96 -17.02 -16.91 1.07
C MET A 96 -16.53 -18.18 1.79
N PRO A 97 -17.04 -19.36 1.41
CA PRO A 97 -16.71 -20.63 2.08
C PRO A 97 -15.22 -20.97 1.95
N GLY A 98 -14.58 -21.33 3.06
CA GLY A 98 -13.16 -21.68 3.10
C GLY A 98 -12.18 -20.50 3.22
N TYR A 99 -12.65 -19.23 3.17
CA TYR A 99 -11.79 -18.06 3.41
C TYR A 99 -11.00 -18.20 4.71
N TRP A 100 -11.70 -18.54 5.80
CA TRP A 100 -11.13 -18.74 7.13
C TRP A 100 -10.42 -20.08 7.34
N ASN A 101 -10.37 -20.91 6.30
CA ASN A 101 -9.67 -22.20 6.26
C ASN A 101 -8.43 -22.12 5.36
N GLY A 102 -7.89 -20.91 5.15
CA GLY A 102 -6.67 -20.66 4.39
C GLY A 102 -6.87 -20.27 2.93
N LYS A 103 -8.11 -20.27 2.41
CA LYS A 103 -8.43 -19.92 1.01
C LYS A 103 -8.75 -18.45 0.78
N ALA A 104 -8.19 -17.55 1.61
CA ALA A 104 -8.41 -16.11 1.49
C ALA A 104 -7.87 -15.56 0.16
N LEU A 105 -6.68 -15.99 -0.27
CA LEU A 105 -6.09 -15.62 -1.55
C LEU A 105 -6.98 -15.99 -2.75
N GLU A 106 -7.59 -17.17 -2.72
CA GLU A 106 -8.40 -17.70 -3.82
C GLU A 106 -9.64 -16.84 -4.07
N TRP A 107 -10.41 -16.54 -3.02
CA TRP A 107 -11.63 -15.74 -3.15
C TRP A 107 -11.34 -14.29 -3.54
N ASN A 108 -10.28 -13.70 -3.00
CA ASN A 108 -9.88 -12.36 -3.41
C ASN A 108 -9.46 -12.33 -4.88
N THR A 109 -8.70 -13.33 -5.35
CA THR A 109 -8.31 -13.44 -6.76
C THR A 109 -9.53 -13.64 -7.66
N PHE A 110 -10.49 -14.48 -7.25
CA PHE A 110 -11.76 -14.66 -7.96
C PHE A 110 -12.51 -13.34 -8.15
N LEU A 111 -12.71 -12.58 -7.07
CA LEU A 111 -13.45 -11.32 -7.11
C LEU A 111 -12.72 -10.25 -7.93
N ARG A 112 -11.39 -10.21 -7.88
CA ARG A 112 -10.56 -9.32 -8.70
C ARG A 112 -10.65 -9.65 -10.19
N LEU A 113 -10.57 -10.93 -10.56
CA LEU A 113 -10.79 -11.36 -11.95
C LEU A 113 -12.21 -11.00 -12.42
N LEU A 114 -13.22 -11.22 -11.58
CA LEU A 114 -14.59 -10.84 -11.88
C LEU A 114 -14.74 -9.32 -12.06
N SER A 115 -14.05 -8.52 -11.24
CA SER A 115 -14.06 -7.06 -11.32
C SER A 115 -13.52 -6.55 -12.66
N LEU A 116 -12.44 -7.17 -13.18
CA LEU A 116 -11.89 -6.87 -14.50
C LEU A 116 -12.91 -7.16 -15.62
N GLY A 117 -13.65 -8.26 -15.50
CA GLY A 117 -14.73 -8.60 -16.43
C GLY A 117 -15.84 -7.55 -16.45
N PHE A 118 -16.26 -7.06 -15.26
CA PHE A 118 -17.25 -5.99 -15.15
C PHE A 118 -16.76 -4.65 -15.72
N VAL A 119 -15.50 -4.28 -15.46
CA VAL A 119 -14.89 -3.07 -16.03
C VAL A 119 -14.84 -3.16 -17.56
N HIS A 120 -14.46 -4.32 -18.09
CA HIS A 120 -14.45 -4.56 -19.53
C HIS A 120 -15.84 -4.40 -20.14
N LEU A 121 -16.87 -4.97 -19.51
CA LEU A 121 -18.25 -4.81 -19.93
C LEU A 121 -18.74 -3.35 -19.89
N ALA A 122 -18.37 -2.62 -18.83
CA ALA A 122 -18.75 -1.22 -18.68
C ALA A 122 -18.14 -0.35 -19.80
N LEU A 123 -16.84 -0.49 -20.05
CA LEU A 123 -16.14 0.21 -21.14
C LEU A 123 -16.69 -0.17 -22.51
N PHE A 124 -16.89 -1.46 -22.76
CA PHE A 124 -17.52 -1.94 -23.99
C PHE A 124 -18.89 -1.27 -24.22
N THR A 125 -19.71 -1.19 -23.17
CA THR A 125 -21.04 -0.56 -23.25
C THR A 125 -20.93 0.94 -23.53
N PHE A 126 -19.99 1.64 -22.91
CA PHE A 126 -19.73 3.06 -23.19
C PHE A 126 -19.27 3.28 -24.64
N LEU A 127 -18.35 2.47 -25.14
CA LEU A 127 -17.88 2.55 -26.53
C LEU A 127 -19.02 2.30 -27.52
N ARG A 128 -19.93 1.36 -27.22
CA ARG A 128 -21.15 1.16 -28.03
C ARG A 128 -22.08 2.38 -27.99
N LYS A 129 -22.20 3.08 -26.86
CA LYS A 129 -22.99 4.32 -26.75
C LYS A 129 -22.44 5.47 -27.59
N ILE A 130 -21.12 5.52 -27.83
CA ILE A 130 -20.50 6.49 -28.73
C ILE A 130 -20.37 5.96 -30.18
N ARG A 131 -21.24 5.01 -30.56
CA ARG A 131 -21.41 4.47 -31.91
C ARG A 131 -20.24 3.67 -32.51
N LEU A 132 -19.29 3.21 -31.70
CA LEU A 132 -18.30 2.24 -32.20
C LEU A 132 -18.98 0.92 -32.54
N ASN A 133 -18.59 0.29 -33.65
CA ASN A 133 -19.10 -1.04 -34.03
C ASN A 133 -18.71 -2.13 -33.01
N LEU A 134 -19.35 -3.30 -33.10
CA LEU A 134 -19.15 -4.40 -32.14
C LEU A 134 -17.67 -4.82 -32.00
N LEU A 135 -16.98 -4.94 -33.14
CA LEU A 135 -15.58 -5.38 -33.20
C LEU A 135 -14.66 -4.40 -32.49
N PHE A 136 -14.74 -3.12 -32.83
CA PHE A 136 -13.83 -2.11 -32.27
C PHE A 136 -14.21 -1.70 -30.85
N ALA A 137 -15.50 -1.73 -30.50
CA ALA A 137 -15.91 -1.58 -29.10
C ALA A 137 -15.25 -2.66 -28.24
N PHE A 138 -15.26 -3.93 -28.68
CA PHE A 138 -14.59 -5.03 -27.98
C PHE A 138 -13.07 -4.87 -27.95
N LEU A 139 -12.42 -4.64 -29.10
CA LEU A 139 -10.95 -4.54 -29.17
C LEU A 139 -10.41 -3.39 -28.32
N ILE A 140 -11.02 -2.21 -28.41
CA ILE A 140 -10.55 -1.04 -27.69
C ILE A 140 -10.82 -1.18 -26.19
N SER A 141 -12.00 -1.68 -25.77
CA SER A 141 -12.25 -1.94 -24.36
C SER A 141 -11.31 -3.02 -23.81
N PHE A 142 -11.01 -4.05 -24.61
CA PHE A 142 -10.10 -5.13 -24.24
C PHE A 142 -8.69 -4.61 -23.95
N ILE A 143 -8.04 -3.93 -24.90
CA ILE A 143 -6.67 -3.44 -24.69
C ILE A 143 -6.57 -2.32 -23.64
N THR A 144 -7.68 -1.65 -23.34
CA THR A 144 -7.77 -0.65 -22.26
C THR A 144 -7.77 -1.32 -20.88
N VAL A 145 -8.46 -2.45 -20.72
CA VAL A 145 -8.52 -3.20 -19.45
C VAL A 145 -7.30 -4.10 -19.27
N TYR A 146 -6.91 -4.83 -20.31
CA TYR A 146 -5.85 -5.82 -20.28
C TYR A 146 -4.59 -5.24 -20.90
N ASN A 147 -3.64 -4.88 -20.05
CA ASN A 147 -2.33 -4.34 -20.41
C ASN A 147 -1.35 -4.56 -19.25
N MET A 148 -0.08 -4.22 -19.44
CA MET A 148 0.97 -4.36 -18.44
C MET A 148 0.71 -3.51 -17.18
N ARG A 149 0.06 -2.34 -17.31
CA ARG A 149 -0.34 -1.52 -16.16
C ARG A 149 -1.31 -2.26 -15.26
N MET A 150 -2.30 -2.94 -15.85
CA MET A 150 -3.25 -3.77 -15.10
C MET A 150 -2.53 -4.89 -14.36
N LEU A 151 -1.60 -5.58 -15.04
CA LEU A 151 -0.85 -6.69 -14.47
C LEU A 151 0.04 -6.24 -13.30
N GLU A 152 0.71 -5.09 -13.43
CA GLU A 152 1.47 -4.48 -12.35
C GLU A 152 0.56 -4.03 -11.20
N ALA A 153 -0.61 -3.47 -11.50
CA ALA A 153 -1.57 -3.09 -10.47
C ALA A 153 -2.07 -4.32 -9.70
N PHE A 154 -2.25 -5.46 -10.38
CA PHE A 154 -2.64 -6.73 -9.76
C PHE A 154 -1.60 -7.22 -8.75
N ARG A 155 -0.30 -7.01 -9.00
CA ARG A 155 0.78 -7.37 -8.06
C ARG A 155 0.57 -6.84 -6.64
N TYR A 156 -0.10 -5.70 -6.45
CA TYR A 156 -0.38 -5.15 -5.12
C TYR A 156 -1.80 -5.40 -4.61
N GLY A 157 -2.70 -6.01 -5.41
CA GLY A 157 -4.12 -6.18 -5.10
C GLY A 157 -4.85 -4.84 -5.04
N ALA A 158 -4.63 -4.06 -3.97
CA ALA A 158 -5.16 -2.71 -3.77
C ALA A 158 -4.97 -1.76 -4.96
N SER A 159 -3.82 -1.82 -5.64
CA SER A 159 -3.57 -1.04 -6.85
C SER A 159 -4.50 -1.41 -8.02
N LEU A 160 -4.89 -2.67 -8.14
CA LEU A 160 -5.85 -3.12 -9.16
C LEU A 160 -7.24 -2.52 -8.91
N GLU A 161 -7.59 -2.32 -7.65
CA GLU A 161 -8.89 -1.76 -7.28
C GLU A 161 -8.92 -0.26 -7.59
N ALA A 162 -7.79 0.42 -7.44
CA ALA A 162 -7.63 1.77 -7.97
C ALA A 162 -7.70 1.80 -9.51
N PHE A 163 -7.05 0.85 -10.19
CA PHE A 163 -7.09 0.75 -11.65
C PHE A 163 -8.52 0.54 -12.19
N THR A 164 -9.24 -0.42 -11.62
CA THR A 164 -10.64 -0.72 -11.99
C THR A 164 -11.57 0.43 -11.60
N GLY A 165 -11.40 1.00 -10.40
CA GLY A 165 -12.13 2.19 -9.94
C GLY A 165 -11.97 3.41 -10.87
N ASN A 166 -10.74 3.68 -11.32
CA ASN A 166 -10.45 4.73 -12.29
C ASN A 166 -11.20 4.51 -13.62
N LEU A 167 -11.08 3.32 -14.20
CA LEU A 167 -11.74 3.00 -15.47
C LEU A 167 -13.27 3.06 -15.36
N LEU A 168 -13.85 2.56 -14.26
CA LEU A 168 -15.28 2.63 -13.99
C LEU A 168 -15.76 4.09 -13.81
N LEU A 169 -14.98 4.92 -13.11
CA LEU A 169 -15.29 6.33 -12.93
C LEU A 169 -15.28 7.09 -14.26
N CYS A 170 -14.25 6.92 -15.09
CA CYS A 170 -14.20 7.47 -16.46
C CYS A 170 -15.41 7.01 -17.29
N THR A 171 -15.74 5.72 -17.22
CA THR A 171 -16.88 5.16 -17.95
C THR A 171 -18.20 5.76 -17.50
N ALA A 172 -18.40 5.92 -16.19
CA ALA A 172 -19.62 6.49 -15.62
C ALA A 172 -19.77 7.97 -15.96
N THR A 173 -18.70 8.76 -15.90
CA THR A 173 -18.75 10.18 -16.28
C THR A 173 -19.03 10.36 -17.77
N GLY A 174 -18.38 9.55 -18.63
CA GLY A 174 -18.67 9.50 -20.07
C GLY A 174 -20.11 9.11 -20.38
N CYS A 175 -20.61 8.04 -19.77
CA CYS A 175 -21.99 7.58 -19.93
C CYS A 175 -23.02 8.60 -19.42
N TYR A 176 -22.70 9.30 -18.33
CA TYR A 176 -23.55 10.35 -17.76
C TYR A 176 -23.64 11.57 -18.68
N PHE A 177 -22.55 11.93 -19.36
CA PHE A 177 -22.59 12.99 -20.37
C PHE A 177 -23.43 12.61 -21.60
N VAL A 178 -23.20 11.41 -22.15
CA VAL A 178 -23.93 10.91 -23.34
C VAL A 178 -25.41 10.71 -23.06
N SER A 179 -25.74 10.14 -21.89
CA SER A 179 -27.11 9.77 -21.52
C SER A 179 -27.39 10.14 -20.06
N PRO A 180 -27.69 11.42 -19.78
CA PRO A 180 -27.91 11.88 -18.41
C PRO A 180 -29.09 11.15 -17.77
N SER A 181 -28.81 10.35 -16.75
CA SER A 181 -29.84 9.68 -15.95
C SER A 181 -30.09 10.45 -14.66
N ARG A 182 -31.31 10.33 -14.12
CA ARG A 182 -31.75 11.14 -12.96
C ARG A 182 -31.00 10.80 -11.67
N TRP A 183 -30.69 9.53 -11.44
CA TRP A 183 -30.09 9.05 -10.19
C TRP A 183 -29.01 7.99 -10.41
N PHE A 184 -29.19 7.08 -11.37
CA PHE A 184 -28.21 6.01 -11.62
C PHE A 184 -26.80 6.55 -11.94
N GLY A 185 -26.68 7.48 -12.89
CA GLY A 185 -25.41 8.10 -13.27
C GLY A 185 -24.72 8.81 -12.10
N PRO A 186 -25.40 9.73 -11.38
CA PRO A 186 -24.88 10.32 -10.16
C PRO A 186 -24.40 9.29 -9.13
N LEU A 187 -25.21 8.25 -8.84
CA LEU A 187 -24.82 7.19 -7.90
C LEU A 187 -23.64 6.36 -8.38
N SER A 188 -23.53 6.09 -9.68
CA SER A 188 -22.37 5.39 -10.25
C SER A 188 -21.10 6.23 -10.11
N ILE A 189 -21.16 7.55 -10.35
CA ILE A 189 -20.01 8.44 -10.17
C ILE A 189 -19.59 8.45 -8.70
N ILE A 190 -20.54 8.68 -7.77
CA ILE A 190 -20.28 8.65 -6.32
C ILE A 190 -19.67 7.30 -5.90
N GLY A 191 -20.28 6.19 -6.31
CA GLY A 191 -19.88 4.83 -5.95
C GLY A 191 -18.50 4.47 -6.49
N PHE A 192 -18.21 4.75 -7.77
CA PHE A 192 -16.90 4.46 -8.34
C PHE A 192 -15.80 5.39 -7.82
N THR A 193 -16.13 6.63 -7.47
CA THR A 193 -15.22 7.48 -6.69
C THR A 193 -14.93 6.85 -5.32
N TYR A 194 -15.95 6.37 -4.60
CA TYR A 194 -15.74 5.67 -3.32
C TYR A 194 -14.82 4.45 -3.47
N LEU A 195 -15.05 3.59 -4.47
CA LEU A 195 -14.21 2.42 -4.72
C LEU A 195 -12.74 2.80 -5.02
N LEU A 196 -12.55 3.84 -5.85
CA LEU A 196 -11.21 4.36 -6.16
C LEU A 196 -10.50 4.92 -4.92
N VAL A 197 -11.21 5.69 -4.09
CA VAL A 197 -10.67 6.29 -2.86
C VAL A 197 -10.35 5.22 -1.81
N CYS A 198 -11.26 4.27 -1.58
CA CYS A 198 -11.09 3.17 -0.64
C CYS A 198 -10.29 1.98 -1.23
N SER A 199 -9.60 2.17 -2.37
CA SER A 199 -8.82 1.12 -3.02
C SER A 199 -7.66 0.61 -2.16
N GLY A 200 -7.19 1.39 -1.19
CA GLY A 200 -6.13 0.99 -0.26
C GLY A 200 -4.71 1.21 -0.76
N HIS A 201 -4.53 1.77 -1.96
CA HIS A 201 -3.21 2.13 -2.51
C HIS A 201 -3.14 3.63 -2.83
N PRO A 202 -2.77 4.49 -1.87
CA PRO A 202 -2.89 5.95 -1.98
C PRO A 202 -2.27 6.59 -3.24
N PRO A 203 -1.07 6.17 -3.72
CA PRO A 203 -0.51 6.73 -4.94
C PRO A 203 -1.35 6.44 -6.19
N MET A 204 -1.91 5.22 -6.27
CA MET A 204 -2.73 4.80 -7.40
C MET A 204 -4.11 5.44 -7.35
N MET A 205 -4.68 5.60 -6.15
CA MET A 205 -5.87 6.41 -5.94
C MET A 205 -5.67 7.84 -6.44
N PHE A 206 -4.58 8.50 -6.05
CA PHE A 206 -4.27 9.88 -6.41
C PHE A 206 -4.17 10.07 -7.93
N TYR A 207 -3.31 9.29 -8.60
CA TYR A 207 -3.18 9.38 -10.07
C TYR A 207 -4.44 8.90 -10.80
N GLY A 208 -5.19 7.95 -10.23
CA GLY A 208 -6.50 7.55 -10.76
C GLY A 208 -7.53 8.68 -10.71
N LEU A 209 -7.60 9.45 -9.61
CA LEU A 209 -8.48 10.62 -9.51
C LEU A 209 -8.08 11.73 -10.50
N ILE A 210 -6.77 11.97 -10.68
CA ILE A 210 -6.26 12.89 -11.70
C ILE A 210 -6.68 12.40 -13.10
N GLY A 211 -6.49 11.12 -13.40
CA GLY A 211 -6.87 10.52 -14.67
C GLY A 211 -8.35 10.67 -14.98
N ALA A 212 -9.22 10.36 -14.01
CA ALA A 212 -10.65 10.56 -14.13
C ALA A 212 -11.05 12.03 -14.25
N GLY A 213 -10.34 12.94 -13.58
CA GLY A 213 -10.51 14.39 -13.72
C GLY A 213 -10.19 14.88 -15.13
N LEU A 214 -9.03 14.49 -15.67
CA LEU A 214 -8.62 14.80 -17.05
C LEU A 214 -9.59 14.22 -18.08
N PHE A 215 -10.02 12.97 -17.89
CA PHE A 215 -11.04 12.35 -18.73
C PHE A 215 -12.36 13.14 -18.71
N THR A 216 -12.82 13.54 -17.51
CA THR A 216 -14.04 14.33 -17.34
C THR A 216 -13.93 15.71 -17.98
N LEU A 217 -12.74 16.33 -17.93
CA LEU A 217 -12.47 17.61 -18.58
C LEU A 217 -12.64 17.52 -20.11
N VAL A 218 -12.07 16.50 -20.74
CA VAL A 218 -12.11 16.35 -22.22
C VAL A 218 -13.41 15.77 -22.74
N THR A 219 -14.19 15.09 -21.88
CA THR A 219 -15.40 14.34 -22.26
C THR A 219 -16.38 15.17 -23.10
N PRO A 220 -16.80 16.39 -22.72
CA PRO A 220 -17.81 17.12 -23.50
C PRO A 220 -17.39 17.37 -24.96
N PHE A 221 -16.14 17.80 -25.15
CA PHE A 221 -15.61 18.13 -26.47
C PHE A 221 -15.30 16.90 -27.31
N PHE A 222 -14.80 15.83 -26.67
CA PHE A 222 -14.56 14.57 -27.36
C PHE A 222 -15.88 13.89 -27.78
N ILE A 223 -16.89 13.89 -26.92
CA ILE A 223 -18.19 13.30 -27.25
C ILE A 223 -18.88 14.07 -28.38
N ALA A 224 -18.82 15.42 -28.39
CA ALA A 224 -19.31 16.22 -29.52
C ALA A 224 -18.60 15.88 -30.85
N THR A 225 -17.33 15.47 -30.76
CA THR A 225 -16.55 15.03 -31.93
C THR A 225 -17.02 13.65 -32.44
N MET A 226 -17.41 12.76 -31.54
CA MET A 226 -17.87 11.40 -31.87
C MET A 226 -19.35 11.34 -32.26
N LEU A 227 -20.17 12.22 -31.69
CA LEU A 227 -21.62 12.30 -31.85
C LEU A 227 -21.99 13.71 -32.32
N PRO A 228 -21.94 13.99 -33.64
CA PRO A 228 -22.16 15.33 -34.19
C PRO A 228 -23.53 15.93 -33.87
N GLU A 229 -24.51 15.11 -33.50
CA GLU A 229 -25.83 15.57 -33.04
C GLU A 229 -25.81 16.23 -31.65
N ILE A 230 -24.73 16.08 -30.88
CA ILE A 230 -24.57 16.69 -29.56
C ILE A 230 -23.77 17.98 -29.71
N ASP A 231 -24.46 19.12 -29.76
CA ASP A 231 -23.82 20.43 -29.73
C ASP A 231 -23.35 20.78 -28.30
N VAL A 232 -22.09 21.17 -28.16
CA VAL A 232 -21.45 21.44 -26.88
C VAL A 232 -20.84 22.83 -26.88
N ASN A 233 -21.46 23.73 -26.12
CA ASN A 233 -20.88 25.01 -25.76
C ASN A 233 -20.28 24.98 -24.35
N LEU A 234 -19.51 26.03 -24.02
CA LEU A 234 -18.83 26.15 -22.72
C LEU A 234 -19.81 26.11 -21.54
N LYS A 235 -21.03 26.65 -21.70
CA LYS A 235 -22.07 26.64 -20.65
C LYS A 235 -22.56 25.23 -20.33
N ILE A 236 -22.73 24.38 -21.34
CA ILE A 236 -23.08 22.96 -21.17
C ILE A 236 -21.93 22.22 -20.50
N ALA A 237 -20.69 22.44 -20.95
CA ALA A 237 -19.50 21.83 -20.37
C ALA A 237 -19.33 22.19 -18.88
N LEU A 238 -19.43 23.48 -18.53
CA LEU A 238 -19.35 23.97 -17.15
C LEU A 238 -20.44 23.36 -16.26
N ARG A 239 -21.69 23.25 -16.75
CA ARG A 239 -22.78 22.60 -16.01
C ARG A 239 -22.51 21.11 -15.77
N PHE A 240 -21.95 20.44 -16.76
CA PHE A 240 -21.56 19.04 -16.62
C PHE A 240 -20.43 18.89 -15.60
N TRP A 241 -19.34 19.66 -15.73
CA TRP A 241 -18.22 19.62 -14.80
C TRP A 241 -18.61 19.96 -13.37
N ALA A 242 -19.47 20.97 -13.16
CA ALA A 242 -19.96 21.30 -11.84
C ALA A 242 -20.74 20.12 -11.20
N LYS A 243 -21.60 19.44 -11.98
CA LYS A 243 -22.34 18.27 -11.48
C LYS A 243 -21.44 17.06 -11.25
N ALA A 244 -20.56 16.73 -12.20
CA ALA A 244 -19.64 15.62 -12.08
C ALA A 244 -18.68 15.83 -10.89
N GLY A 245 -18.12 17.04 -10.76
CA GLY A 245 -17.30 17.45 -9.63
C GLY A 245 -18.03 17.32 -8.30
N PHE A 246 -19.28 17.78 -8.22
CA PHE A 246 -20.10 17.61 -7.02
C PHE A 246 -20.30 16.13 -6.64
N TYR A 247 -20.58 15.26 -7.61
CA TYR A 247 -20.73 13.82 -7.35
C TYR A 247 -19.41 13.15 -6.94
N VAL A 248 -18.28 13.55 -7.53
CA VAL A 248 -16.96 13.09 -7.09
C VAL A 248 -16.68 13.56 -5.66
N CYS A 249 -16.97 14.81 -5.32
CA CYS A 249 -16.84 15.31 -3.95
C CYS A 249 -17.69 14.51 -2.95
N LEU A 250 -18.94 14.18 -3.29
CA LEU A 250 -19.78 13.31 -2.47
C LEU A 250 -19.20 11.90 -2.31
N GLY A 251 -18.59 11.34 -3.37
CA GLY A 251 -17.87 10.06 -3.29
C GLY A 251 -16.69 10.11 -2.32
N ILE A 252 -15.88 11.17 -2.38
CA ILE A 252 -14.75 11.39 -1.44
C ILE A 252 -15.27 11.57 -0.01
N MET A 253 -16.32 12.37 0.18
CA MET A 253 -16.93 12.57 1.51
C MET A 253 -17.52 11.27 2.07
N LEU A 254 -18.10 10.42 1.24
CA LEU A 254 -18.58 9.09 1.64
C LEU A 254 -17.44 8.16 2.09
N SER A 255 -16.23 8.36 1.55
CA SER A 255 -15.01 7.64 1.94
C SER A 255 -14.27 8.26 3.15
N SER A 256 -14.85 9.24 3.84
CA SER A 256 -14.17 9.97 4.93
C SER A 256 -13.73 9.06 6.09
N ALA A 257 -14.42 7.94 6.31
CA ALA A 257 -14.07 6.90 7.28
C ALA A 257 -12.66 6.33 7.07
N TYR A 258 -12.19 6.36 5.83
CA TYR A 258 -10.84 5.98 5.44
C TYR A 258 -9.93 7.21 5.32
N VAL A 259 -10.33 8.22 4.55
CA VAL A 259 -9.46 9.34 4.16
C VAL A 259 -9.03 10.18 5.35
N VAL A 260 -9.95 10.47 6.29
CA VAL A 260 -9.67 11.33 7.45
C VAL A 260 -8.62 10.70 8.38
N PRO A 261 -8.79 9.47 8.89
CA PRO A 261 -7.75 8.85 9.73
C PRO A 261 -6.48 8.52 8.95
N PHE A 262 -6.57 8.17 7.66
CA PHE A 262 -5.38 7.97 6.83
C PHE A 262 -4.51 9.25 6.77
N TYR A 263 -5.12 10.41 6.53
CA TYR A 263 -4.37 11.66 6.47
C TYR A 263 -3.80 12.06 7.84
N PHE A 264 -4.67 12.18 8.86
CA PHE A 264 -4.27 12.76 10.16
C PHE A 264 -3.50 11.82 11.09
N GLU A 265 -3.56 10.50 10.88
CA GLU A 265 -2.88 9.54 11.76
C GLU A 265 -1.74 8.80 11.09
N PHE A 266 -1.68 8.77 9.76
CA PHE A 266 -0.61 8.12 9.01
C PHE A 266 0.21 9.11 8.17
N VAL A 267 -0.41 9.89 7.27
CA VAL A 267 0.35 10.79 6.39
C VAL A 267 1.09 11.87 7.18
N THR A 268 0.43 12.51 8.16
CA THR A 268 1.05 13.59 8.95
C THR A 268 2.08 13.11 9.97
N THR A 269 2.04 11.83 10.33
CA THR A 269 2.90 11.24 11.38
C THR A 269 4.06 10.43 10.81
N ASN A 270 4.07 10.19 9.50
CA ASN A 270 5.12 9.45 8.81
C ASN A 270 6.06 10.41 8.08
N ILE A 271 7.23 10.69 8.67
CA ILE A 271 8.24 11.61 8.11
C ILE A 271 8.76 11.12 6.76
N GLU A 272 8.95 9.80 6.60
CA GLU A 272 9.47 9.21 5.36
C GLU A 272 8.46 9.40 4.20
N TYR A 273 7.16 9.29 4.46
CA TYR A 273 6.10 9.61 3.47
C TYR A 273 5.89 11.10 3.25
N ALA A 274 5.90 11.91 4.32
CA ALA A 274 5.61 13.34 4.21
C ALA A 274 6.72 14.13 3.50
N HIS A 275 7.96 13.65 3.59
CA HIS A 275 9.15 14.35 3.11
C HIS A 275 10.08 13.44 2.29
N MET A 276 9.54 12.69 1.32
CA MET A 276 10.40 11.99 0.37
C MET A 276 11.28 13.02 -0.36
N SER A 277 12.58 12.73 -0.42
CA SER A 277 13.49 13.54 -1.24
C SER A 277 13.25 13.26 -2.72
N TYR A 278 13.53 14.23 -3.58
CA TYR A 278 13.45 14.03 -5.04
C TYR A 278 14.32 12.86 -5.53
N GLN A 279 15.45 12.60 -4.85
CA GLN A 279 16.38 11.52 -5.24
C GLN A 279 15.84 10.13 -4.87
N SER A 280 15.12 9.99 -3.76
CA SER A 280 14.55 8.71 -3.31
C SER A 280 13.40 8.20 -4.19
N ASP A 281 12.82 9.04 -5.04
CA ASP A 281 11.72 8.66 -5.94
C ASP A 281 12.17 8.37 -7.39
N MET A 282 13.48 8.23 -7.64
CA MET A 282 14.00 7.97 -8.98
C MET A 282 13.82 6.49 -9.39
N GLY A 283 12.57 6.10 -9.68
CA GLY A 283 12.28 4.96 -10.53
C GLY A 283 12.81 5.24 -11.94
N GLN A 284 13.95 4.63 -12.30
CA GLN A 284 14.64 4.93 -13.55
C GLN A 284 14.16 4.01 -14.67
N ASP A 285 13.21 4.47 -15.48
CA ASP A 285 13.01 3.91 -16.81
C ASP A 285 13.89 4.67 -17.81
N THR A 286 14.41 3.99 -18.83
CA THR A 286 15.16 4.64 -19.92
C THR A 286 14.19 5.11 -21.01
N ILE A 287 14.60 6.04 -21.88
CA ILE A 287 13.78 6.41 -23.05
C ILE A 287 13.41 5.16 -23.87
N VAL A 288 14.36 4.24 -24.04
CA VAL A 288 14.14 2.97 -24.73
C VAL A 288 13.16 2.07 -23.96
N GLY A 289 13.31 1.94 -22.64
CA GLY A 289 12.38 1.17 -21.82
C GLY A 289 10.95 1.72 -21.84
N ALA A 290 10.79 3.04 -21.84
CA ALA A 290 9.49 3.68 -21.98
C ALA A 290 8.90 3.45 -23.38
N LEU A 291 9.69 3.58 -24.45
CA LEU A 291 9.26 3.30 -25.83
C LEU A 291 8.88 1.82 -26.04
N ASN A 292 9.54 0.90 -25.32
CA ASN A 292 9.22 -0.52 -25.38
C ASN A 292 7.78 -0.84 -24.95
N ASN A 293 7.09 0.06 -24.23
CA ASN A 293 5.65 -0.08 -24.01
C ASN A 293 4.84 -0.18 -25.32
N PHE A 294 5.30 0.46 -26.39
CA PHE A 294 4.64 0.42 -27.70
C PHE A 294 5.12 -0.72 -28.60
N PHE A 295 6.41 -1.07 -28.52
CA PHE A 295 7.06 -1.98 -29.47
C PHE A 295 7.35 -3.38 -28.90
N MET A 296 7.81 -3.46 -27.65
CA MET A 296 8.28 -4.69 -27.00
C MET A 296 7.88 -4.73 -25.52
N PRO A 297 6.59 -4.92 -25.17
CA PRO A 297 6.11 -4.75 -23.80
C PRO A 297 6.75 -5.70 -22.76
N LEU A 298 7.38 -6.80 -23.17
CA LEU A 298 8.13 -7.70 -22.28
C LEU A 298 9.51 -7.16 -21.88
N VAL A 299 9.91 -6.02 -22.44
CA VAL A 299 11.21 -5.37 -22.24
C VAL A 299 11.03 -3.95 -21.65
N SER A 300 9.80 -3.51 -21.43
CA SER A 300 9.52 -2.27 -20.68
C SER A 300 9.68 -2.50 -19.17
N ASP A 301 10.07 -1.47 -18.42
CA ASP A 301 10.10 -1.53 -16.97
C ASP A 301 8.69 -1.77 -16.41
N VAL A 302 8.54 -2.73 -15.49
CA VAL A 302 7.23 -3.13 -14.97
C VAL A 302 6.54 -1.97 -14.24
N LEU A 303 7.28 -1.15 -13.48
CA LEU A 303 6.69 -0.12 -12.60
C LEU A 303 6.06 1.04 -13.37
N SER A 304 6.62 1.37 -14.54
CA SER A 304 6.14 2.39 -15.48
C SER A 304 5.27 1.83 -16.60
N SER A 305 5.13 0.50 -16.68
CA SER A 305 4.52 -0.14 -17.84
C SER A 305 3.04 0.18 -18.02
N PHE A 306 2.65 0.42 -19.27
CA PHE A 306 1.27 0.51 -19.77
C PHE A 306 1.08 -0.23 -21.10
N GLY A 307 2.16 -0.79 -21.65
CA GLY A 307 2.18 -1.49 -22.92
C GLY A 307 1.27 -2.72 -22.97
N GLY A 308 1.02 -3.20 -24.18
CA GLY A 308 0.13 -4.33 -24.41
C GLY A 308 0.01 -4.64 -25.90
N SER A 309 -1.11 -4.27 -26.50
CA SER A 309 -1.34 -4.53 -27.93
C SER A 309 -0.56 -3.57 -28.82
N ALA A 310 -0.04 -4.06 -29.95
CA ALA A 310 0.61 -3.22 -30.96
C ALA A 310 -0.35 -2.16 -31.57
N LEU A 311 -1.67 -2.34 -31.43
CA LEU A 311 -2.67 -1.38 -31.86
C LEU A 311 -2.51 0.00 -31.20
N ILE A 312 -1.93 0.07 -30.00
CA ILE A 312 -1.74 1.33 -29.29
C ILE A 312 -0.69 2.23 -29.97
N LEU A 313 0.21 1.64 -30.78
CA LEU A 313 1.21 2.37 -31.56
C LEU A 313 0.56 3.35 -32.56
N ILE A 314 -0.66 3.05 -33.02
CA ILE A 314 -1.43 3.92 -33.91
C ILE A 314 -1.71 5.30 -33.27
N VAL A 315 -1.87 5.37 -31.94
CA VAL A 315 -2.05 6.65 -31.24
C VAL A 315 -0.75 7.45 -31.20
N LEU A 316 0.39 6.78 -31.02
CA LEU A 316 1.70 7.44 -30.99
C LEU A 316 1.98 8.16 -32.31
N VAL A 317 1.65 7.50 -33.43
CA VAL A 317 1.88 8.05 -34.79
C VAL A 317 0.74 8.94 -35.31
N LEU A 318 -0.28 9.22 -34.50
CA LEU A 318 -1.40 10.09 -34.86
C LEU A 318 -0.99 11.43 -35.51
N PRO A 319 0.10 12.11 -35.08
CA PRO A 319 0.48 13.38 -35.70
C PRO A 319 0.78 13.31 -37.20
N LEU A 320 1.16 12.13 -37.72
CA LEU A 320 1.46 11.93 -39.15
C LEU A 320 0.23 12.09 -40.05
N LEU A 321 -0.99 12.02 -39.49
CA LEU A 321 -2.22 12.37 -40.21
C LEU A 321 -2.20 13.81 -40.75
N ARG A 322 -1.47 14.72 -40.09
CA ARG A 322 -1.36 16.11 -40.53
C ARG A 322 -0.56 16.24 -41.83
N CYS A 323 0.44 15.37 -42.03
CA CYS A 323 1.25 15.33 -43.25
C CYS A 323 0.42 14.97 -44.50
N VAL A 324 -0.66 14.21 -44.31
CA VAL A 324 -1.63 13.83 -45.35
C VAL A 324 -2.90 14.70 -45.33
N ARG A 325 -2.83 15.89 -44.71
CA ARG A 325 -3.91 16.90 -44.66
C ARG A 325 -5.21 16.46 -44.00
N VAL A 326 -5.19 15.39 -43.19
CA VAL A 326 -6.36 14.99 -42.40
C VAL A 326 -6.57 16.00 -41.27
N LYS A 327 -7.81 16.48 -41.13
CA LYS A 327 -8.20 17.41 -40.06
C LYS A 327 -8.48 16.63 -38.78
N VAL A 328 -7.48 16.54 -37.91
CA VAL A 328 -7.64 16.00 -36.56
C VAL A 328 -8.33 17.04 -35.65
N PRO A 329 -9.43 16.68 -34.96
CA PRO A 329 -10.15 17.58 -34.07
C PRO A 329 -9.30 18.09 -32.90
N PRO A 330 -9.51 19.34 -32.42
CA PRO A 330 -8.75 19.89 -31.30
C PRO A 330 -8.86 19.07 -30.01
N SER A 331 -10.02 18.45 -29.75
CA SER A 331 -10.25 17.56 -28.61
C SER A 331 -9.30 16.36 -28.61
N VAL A 332 -9.06 15.77 -29.78
CA VAL A 332 -8.15 14.63 -29.98
C VAL A 332 -6.70 15.07 -29.77
N TRP A 333 -6.32 16.25 -30.25
CA TRP A 333 -5.00 16.83 -29.99
C TRP A 333 -4.76 17.12 -28.51
N ALA A 334 -5.75 17.65 -27.80
CA ALA A 334 -5.66 17.89 -26.37
C ALA A 334 -5.40 16.57 -25.61
N ILE A 335 -6.13 15.51 -25.95
CA ILE A 335 -5.94 14.17 -25.35
C ILE A 335 -4.54 13.62 -25.69
N TRP A 336 -4.08 13.74 -26.93
CA TRP A 336 -2.74 13.31 -27.33
C TRP A 336 -1.65 14.09 -26.58
N GLY A 337 -1.83 15.40 -26.36
CA GLY A 337 -0.94 16.22 -25.54
C GLY A 337 -0.90 15.78 -24.07
N MET A 338 -2.03 15.39 -23.49
CA MET A 338 -2.08 14.81 -22.14
C MET A 338 -1.35 13.47 -22.05
N LEU A 339 -1.48 12.61 -23.07
CA LEU A 339 -0.73 11.35 -23.16
C LEU A 339 0.78 11.60 -23.25
N LEU A 340 1.18 12.59 -24.05
CA LEU A 340 2.58 12.98 -24.17
C LEU A 340 3.15 13.52 -22.85
N PHE A 341 2.37 14.32 -22.13
CA PHE A 341 2.73 14.80 -20.79
C PHE A 341 2.94 13.62 -19.82
N ALA A 342 2.01 12.67 -19.78
CA ALA A 342 2.14 11.48 -18.93
C ALA A 342 3.36 10.62 -19.34
N PHE A 343 3.62 10.48 -20.64
CA PHE A 343 4.80 9.77 -21.14
C PHE A 343 6.11 10.42 -20.69
N PHE A 344 6.24 11.74 -20.84
CA PHE A 344 7.43 12.45 -20.38
C PHE A 344 7.57 12.46 -18.85
N TYR A 345 6.44 12.48 -18.13
CA TYR A 345 6.45 12.33 -16.68
C TYR A 345 7.06 10.98 -16.27
N ILE A 346 6.69 9.89 -16.94
CA ILE A 346 7.20 8.53 -16.65
C ILE A 346 8.72 8.44 -16.76
N LEU A 347 9.34 9.23 -17.65
CA LEU A 347 10.80 9.30 -17.80
C LEU A 347 11.51 9.94 -16.59
N GLY A 348 10.75 10.42 -15.60
CA GLY A 348 11.25 10.90 -14.32
C GLY A 348 12.32 11.99 -14.49
N PRO A 349 13.54 11.82 -13.95
CA PRO A 349 14.58 12.85 -14.00
C PRO A 349 15.14 13.14 -15.40
N GLN A 350 14.84 12.32 -16.41
CA GLN A 350 15.28 12.56 -17.80
C GLN A 350 14.49 13.71 -18.46
N THR A 351 13.39 14.16 -17.85
CA THR A 351 12.62 15.31 -18.32
C THR A 351 12.36 16.30 -17.19
N PRO A 352 12.13 17.60 -17.49
CA PRO A 352 11.79 18.58 -16.45
C PRO A 352 10.36 18.41 -15.91
N ILE A 353 9.51 17.59 -16.55
CA ILE A 353 8.08 17.49 -16.24
C ILE A 353 7.85 16.89 -14.86
N TYR A 354 8.52 15.78 -14.54
CA TYR A 354 8.39 15.16 -13.23
C TYR A 354 8.95 16.07 -12.13
N LYS A 355 10.11 16.69 -12.33
CA LYS A 355 10.69 17.66 -11.38
C LYS A 355 9.76 18.85 -11.10
N TRP A 356 9.13 19.39 -12.14
CA TRP A 356 8.15 20.45 -11.99
C TRP A 356 6.94 19.97 -11.19
N ALA A 357 6.39 18.80 -11.53
CA ALA A 357 5.25 18.23 -10.82
C ALA A 357 5.58 17.95 -9.34
N PHE A 358 6.72 17.34 -9.07
CA PHE A 358 7.18 17.05 -7.71
C PHE A 358 7.29 18.32 -6.85
N LYS A 359 7.73 19.43 -7.43
CA LYS A 359 7.93 20.70 -6.71
C LYS A 359 6.64 21.50 -6.53
N TYR A 360 5.73 21.47 -7.50
CA TYR A 360 4.61 22.42 -7.55
C TYR A 360 3.22 21.78 -7.50
N LEU A 361 3.07 20.49 -7.82
CA LEU A 361 1.79 19.82 -7.71
C LEU A 361 1.59 19.28 -6.29
N PRO A 362 0.47 19.62 -5.62
CA PRO A 362 0.17 19.11 -4.30
C PRO A 362 0.23 17.58 -4.24
N PHE A 363 0.75 17.07 -3.12
CA PHE A 363 0.84 15.64 -2.79
C PHE A 363 1.78 14.79 -3.64
N VAL A 364 2.29 15.26 -4.80
CA VAL A 364 3.21 14.47 -5.63
C VAL A 364 4.45 14.04 -4.85
N SER A 365 5.02 14.93 -4.05
CA SER A 365 6.16 14.64 -3.17
C SER A 365 5.86 13.63 -2.05
N SER A 366 4.59 13.38 -1.75
CA SER A 366 4.16 12.51 -0.65
C SER A 366 3.60 11.16 -1.11
N VAL A 367 3.25 11.02 -2.39
CA VAL A 367 2.73 9.75 -2.95
C VAL A 367 3.83 8.89 -3.57
N GLY A 368 4.93 9.50 -4.04
CA GLY A 368 6.01 8.79 -4.70
C GLY A 368 5.59 7.99 -5.95
N GLY A 369 6.55 7.23 -6.50
CA GLY A 369 6.42 6.31 -7.62
C GLY A 369 6.11 7.00 -8.95
N VAL A 370 7.14 7.54 -9.63
CA VAL A 370 7.02 8.17 -10.97
C VAL A 370 6.18 7.34 -11.95
N GLY A 371 6.44 6.04 -12.02
CA GLY A 371 5.75 5.11 -12.93
C GLY A 371 4.25 4.99 -12.69
N ARG A 372 3.73 5.35 -11.50
CA ARG A 372 2.31 5.19 -11.13
C ARG A 372 1.38 6.07 -11.95
N ILE A 373 1.85 7.18 -12.53
CA ILE A 373 1.06 8.02 -13.43
C ILE A 373 0.55 7.25 -14.67
N SER A 374 1.21 6.14 -15.03
CA SER A 374 0.83 5.29 -16.17
C SER A 374 -0.59 4.73 -16.04
N ILE A 375 -1.23 4.74 -14.86
CA ILE A 375 -2.65 4.41 -14.67
C ILE A 375 -3.59 5.27 -15.54
N ILE A 376 -3.19 6.51 -15.85
CA ILE A 376 -3.98 7.45 -16.64
C ILE A 376 -4.02 7.05 -18.12
N ILE A 377 -2.91 6.51 -18.63
CA ILE A 377 -2.66 6.30 -20.06
C ILE A 377 -3.73 5.43 -20.72
N PRO A 378 -4.11 4.24 -20.20
CA PRO A 378 -5.11 3.41 -20.87
C PRO A 378 -6.45 4.12 -21.10
N SER A 379 -6.95 4.83 -20.09
CA SER A 379 -8.23 5.54 -20.16
C SER A 379 -8.23 6.69 -21.17
N LEU A 380 -7.13 7.44 -21.26
CA LEU A 380 -6.99 8.54 -22.22
C LEU A 380 -6.70 8.03 -23.63
N MET A 381 -5.93 6.94 -23.77
CA MET A 381 -5.56 6.36 -25.06
C MET A 381 -6.72 5.66 -25.77
N MET A 382 -7.71 5.19 -25.00
CA MET A 382 -8.98 4.68 -25.51
C MET A 382 -9.70 5.68 -26.43
N LEU A 383 -9.71 6.97 -26.07
CA LEU A 383 -10.45 8.01 -26.79
C LEU A 383 -9.91 8.29 -28.22
N PRO A 384 -8.61 8.60 -28.44
CA PRO A 384 -8.09 8.77 -29.79
C PRO A 384 -8.20 7.49 -30.61
N LEU A 385 -8.04 6.29 -30.02
CA LEU A 385 -8.30 5.04 -30.75
C LEU A 385 -9.74 4.96 -31.25
N ALA A 386 -10.71 5.29 -30.40
CA ALA A 386 -12.12 5.32 -30.77
C ALA A 386 -12.40 6.31 -31.90
N TRP A 387 -11.76 7.49 -31.88
CA TRP A 387 -11.86 8.46 -32.95
C TRP A 387 -11.19 7.99 -34.26
N ILE A 388 -9.96 7.47 -34.20
CA ILE A 388 -9.20 7.00 -35.38
C ILE A 388 -9.98 5.95 -36.18
N VAL A 389 -10.66 5.04 -35.46
CA VAL A 389 -11.50 4.01 -36.07
C VAL A 389 -12.76 4.58 -36.72
N ASN A 390 -13.34 5.63 -36.15
CA ASN A 390 -14.57 6.25 -36.64
C ASN A 390 -14.35 7.39 -37.64
N ALA A 391 -13.10 7.82 -37.84
CA ALA A 391 -12.76 8.92 -38.72
C ALA A 391 -13.00 8.55 -40.19
N GLY A 392 -13.55 9.51 -40.95
CA GLY A 392 -13.89 9.33 -42.37
C GLY A 392 -12.66 9.11 -43.27
N THR A 393 -12.91 8.64 -44.49
CA THR A 393 -11.87 8.46 -45.50
C THR A 393 -11.27 9.78 -45.95
N PHE A 394 -10.02 9.74 -46.39
CA PHE A 394 -9.33 10.85 -47.04
C PHE A 394 -8.64 10.36 -48.31
N SER A 395 -8.43 11.26 -49.26
CA SER A 395 -7.66 11.00 -50.46
C SER A 395 -6.34 11.75 -50.40
N PHE A 396 -5.27 11.10 -50.86
CA PHE A 396 -4.01 11.78 -51.16
C PHE A 396 -3.48 11.30 -52.50
N ARG A 397 -2.81 12.21 -53.20
CA ARG A 397 -2.28 11.95 -54.54
C ARG A 397 -0.90 11.33 -54.41
N PHE A 398 -0.76 10.07 -54.79
CA PHE A 398 0.54 9.41 -54.90
C PHE A 398 0.88 9.26 -56.38
N LYS A 399 1.87 10.03 -56.85
CA LYS A 399 2.16 10.20 -58.28
C LYS A 399 0.92 10.66 -59.07
N LYS A 400 0.39 9.82 -59.97
CA LYS A 400 -0.78 10.09 -60.81
C LYS A 400 -2.07 9.40 -60.35
N GLN A 401 -2.04 8.67 -59.22
CA GLN A 401 -3.19 7.94 -58.70
C GLN A 401 -3.68 8.58 -57.40
N ASP A 402 -4.99 8.71 -57.25
CA ASP A 402 -5.63 9.12 -56.00
C ASP A 402 -5.90 7.88 -55.15
N VAL A 403 -5.25 7.79 -54.00
CA VAL A 403 -5.43 6.69 -53.06
C VAL A 403 -6.36 7.15 -51.94
N VAL A 404 -7.47 6.44 -51.76
CA VAL A 404 -8.45 6.70 -50.70
C VAL A 404 -8.19 5.74 -49.54
N LEU A 405 -7.85 6.28 -48.36
CA LEU A 405 -7.59 5.50 -47.14
C LEU A 405 -8.43 6.01 -45.97
N THR A 406 -8.68 5.15 -44.98
CA THR A 406 -9.11 5.59 -43.66
C THR A 406 -7.89 5.90 -42.78
N PRO A 407 -8.02 6.76 -41.76
CA PRO A 407 -6.93 7.08 -40.84
C PRO A 407 -6.31 5.85 -40.15
N PHE A 408 -7.12 4.87 -39.74
CA PHE A 408 -6.60 3.67 -39.11
C PHE A 408 -5.81 2.76 -40.07
N ILE A 409 -6.14 2.72 -41.37
CA ILE A 409 -5.33 1.98 -42.36
C ILE A 409 -3.98 2.65 -42.52
N PHE A 410 -3.97 3.97 -42.72
CA PHE A 410 -2.74 4.73 -42.93
C PHE A 410 -1.80 4.62 -41.73
N LEU A 411 -2.32 4.86 -40.51
CA LEU A 411 -1.52 4.75 -39.30
C LEU A 411 -1.14 3.30 -38.98
N GLY A 412 -2.00 2.33 -39.30
CA GLY A 412 -1.71 0.90 -39.16
C GLY A 412 -0.55 0.45 -40.07
N LEU A 413 -0.49 0.93 -41.31
CA LEU A 413 0.63 0.69 -42.23
C LEU A 413 1.93 1.30 -41.70
N ILE A 414 1.89 2.54 -41.21
CA ILE A 414 3.06 3.19 -40.60
C ILE A 414 3.53 2.41 -39.38
N ALA A 415 2.62 2.04 -38.48
CA ALA A 415 2.93 1.25 -37.30
C ALA A 415 3.58 -0.09 -37.67
N LEU A 416 3.07 -0.77 -38.71
CA LEU A 416 3.61 -2.03 -39.21
C LEU A 416 5.05 -1.90 -39.74
N ILE A 417 5.38 -0.76 -40.36
CA ILE A 417 6.74 -0.45 -40.84
C ILE A 417 7.66 -0.03 -39.68
N LEU A 418 7.15 0.73 -38.72
CA LEU A 418 7.95 1.23 -37.60
C LEU A 418 8.41 0.13 -36.66
N ILE A 419 7.63 -0.94 -36.47
CA ILE A 419 8.03 -2.07 -35.61
C ILE A 419 9.38 -2.65 -36.04
N PRO A 420 9.57 -3.18 -37.28
CA PRO A 420 10.87 -3.73 -37.68
C PRO A 420 11.98 -2.68 -37.71
N LEU A 421 11.67 -1.42 -38.08
CA LEU A 421 12.64 -0.32 -38.05
C LEU A 421 13.13 0.01 -36.64
N TYR A 422 12.28 -0.13 -35.63
CA TYR A 422 12.65 0.06 -34.23
C TYR A 422 13.39 -1.15 -33.66
N LEU A 423 12.95 -2.37 -34.01
CA LEU A 423 13.56 -3.60 -33.50
C LEU A 423 15.00 -3.78 -33.98
N LEU A 424 15.30 -3.42 -35.23
CA LEU A 424 16.63 -3.56 -35.81
C LEU A 424 17.74 -2.89 -34.95
N PRO A 425 17.67 -1.59 -34.62
CA PRO A 425 18.68 -0.94 -33.78
C PRO A 425 18.64 -1.44 -32.33
N VAL A 426 17.48 -1.81 -31.77
CA VAL A 426 17.43 -2.36 -30.39
C VAL A 426 18.20 -3.68 -30.30
N PHE A 427 18.05 -4.57 -31.28
CA PHE A 427 18.81 -5.83 -31.31
C PHE A 427 20.29 -5.65 -31.62
N LEU A 428 20.64 -4.68 -32.48
CA LEU A 428 22.03 -4.40 -32.84
C LEU A 428 22.80 -3.69 -31.72
N LEU A 429 22.19 -2.67 -31.09
CA LEU A 429 22.85 -1.80 -30.13
C LEU A 429 22.71 -2.27 -28.69
N LYS A 430 21.74 -3.15 -28.39
CA LYS A 430 21.43 -3.66 -27.04
C LYS A 430 21.45 -2.55 -25.98
N PRO A 431 20.61 -1.52 -26.14
CA PRO A 431 20.61 -0.36 -25.25
C PRO A 431 20.33 -0.77 -23.80
N ALA A 432 20.78 0.07 -22.87
CA ALA A 432 20.47 -0.11 -21.46
C ALA A 432 18.96 -0.08 -21.22
N LEU A 433 18.48 -1.09 -20.49
CA LEU A 433 17.08 -1.25 -20.10
C LEU A 433 16.87 -0.85 -18.65
N GLY A 434 15.61 -0.65 -18.25
CA GLY A 434 15.25 -0.45 -16.85
C GLY A 434 15.60 -1.66 -15.96
N TYR A 435 15.65 -1.42 -14.66
CA TYR A 435 16.05 -2.41 -13.67
C TYR A 435 15.02 -3.52 -13.46
N PHE A 436 13.73 -3.22 -13.65
CA PHE A 436 12.63 -4.17 -13.39
C PHE A 436 11.91 -4.56 -14.68
N THR A 437 12.65 -4.96 -15.72
CA THR A 437 12.03 -5.51 -16.93
C THR A 437 11.58 -6.97 -16.74
N PRO A 438 10.50 -7.43 -17.38
CA PRO A 438 10.09 -8.84 -17.32
C PRO A 438 11.19 -9.82 -17.71
N HIS A 439 12.10 -9.44 -18.62
CA HIS A 439 13.26 -10.25 -19.00
C HIS A 439 14.30 -10.40 -17.88
N PHE A 440 14.44 -9.39 -17.01
CA PHE A 440 15.28 -9.50 -15.82
C PHE A 440 14.61 -10.35 -14.75
N LEU A 441 13.31 -10.17 -14.57
CA LEU A 441 12.52 -10.89 -13.56
C LEU A 441 12.34 -12.36 -13.91
N ARG A 442 12.25 -12.66 -15.21
CA ARG A 442 11.99 -14.00 -15.72
C ARG A 442 12.91 -14.27 -16.89
N LYS A 443 13.48 -15.48 -16.93
CA LYS A 443 14.17 -16.00 -18.11
C LYS A 443 13.16 -16.25 -19.24
N ILE A 444 12.73 -15.19 -19.91
CA ILE A 444 11.76 -15.25 -21.01
C ILE A 444 12.49 -15.77 -22.25
N PRO A 445 12.07 -16.90 -22.83
CA PRO A 445 12.66 -17.39 -24.06
C PRO A 445 12.43 -16.41 -25.20
N PHE A 446 13.45 -16.17 -26.03
CA PHE A 446 13.36 -15.30 -27.21
C PHE A 446 12.17 -15.62 -28.13
N ARG A 447 11.80 -16.91 -28.23
CA ARG A 447 10.62 -17.35 -29.02
C ARG A 447 9.31 -16.70 -28.54
N ILE A 448 9.14 -16.49 -27.23
CA ILE A 448 7.92 -15.90 -26.65
C ILE A 448 7.84 -14.41 -26.98
N GLU A 449 8.96 -13.72 -26.88
CA GLU A 449 9.09 -12.31 -27.26
C GLU A 449 8.84 -12.11 -28.76
N PHE A 450 9.47 -12.95 -29.60
CA PHE A 450 9.22 -12.96 -31.04
C PHE A 450 7.75 -13.22 -31.37
N LEU A 451 7.11 -14.21 -30.73
CA LEU A 451 5.68 -14.48 -30.91
C LEU A 451 4.80 -13.29 -30.52
N SER A 452 5.12 -12.60 -29.42
CA SER A 452 4.40 -11.39 -29.00
C SER A 452 4.47 -10.28 -30.05
N VAL A 453 5.66 -10.02 -30.60
CA VAL A 453 5.86 -9.05 -31.69
C VAL A 453 5.13 -9.50 -32.96
N PHE A 454 5.24 -10.78 -33.32
CA PHE A 454 4.60 -11.36 -34.49
C PHE A 454 3.07 -11.22 -34.42
N PHE A 455 2.44 -11.58 -33.30
CA PHE A 455 1.00 -11.40 -33.12
C PHE A 455 0.60 -9.92 -33.18
N GLY A 456 1.45 -9.02 -32.66
CA GLY A 456 1.27 -7.57 -32.82
C GLY A 456 1.27 -7.12 -34.28
N MET A 457 2.28 -7.51 -35.07
CA MET A 457 2.35 -7.20 -36.50
C MET A 457 1.20 -7.84 -37.28
N ALA A 458 0.83 -9.09 -36.97
CA ALA A 458 -0.30 -9.78 -37.58
C ALA A 458 -1.63 -9.07 -37.26
N SER A 459 -1.79 -8.50 -36.06
CA SER A 459 -2.96 -7.69 -35.71
C SER A 459 -3.04 -6.39 -36.53
N LEU A 460 -1.91 -5.69 -36.72
CA LEU A 460 -1.86 -4.49 -37.55
C LEU A 460 -2.13 -4.81 -39.04
N ALA A 461 -1.56 -5.90 -39.55
CA ALA A 461 -1.83 -6.38 -40.90
C ALA A 461 -3.32 -6.74 -41.07
N ALA A 462 -3.91 -7.47 -40.12
CA ALA A 462 -5.33 -7.82 -40.15
C ALA A 462 -6.24 -6.58 -40.09
N LEU A 463 -5.87 -5.56 -39.31
CA LEU A 463 -6.57 -4.28 -39.25
C LEU A 463 -6.57 -3.57 -40.61
N VAL A 464 -5.42 -3.53 -41.29
CA VAL A 464 -5.29 -2.92 -42.63
C VAL A 464 -6.12 -3.70 -43.64
N LEU A 465 -6.02 -5.02 -43.66
CA LEU A 465 -6.74 -5.88 -44.60
C LEU A 465 -8.26 -5.87 -44.36
N TYR A 466 -8.70 -5.68 -43.12
CA TYR A 466 -10.11 -5.68 -42.74
C TYR A 466 -10.95 -4.71 -43.59
N GLU A 467 -10.43 -3.52 -43.86
CA GLU A 467 -11.16 -2.52 -44.65
C GLU A 467 -10.97 -2.70 -46.15
N ILE A 468 -9.78 -3.16 -46.58
CA ILE A 468 -9.44 -3.37 -47.99
C ILE A 468 -10.26 -4.51 -48.61
N TYR A 469 -10.60 -5.55 -47.84
CA TYR A 469 -11.28 -6.74 -48.35
C TYR A 469 -12.69 -6.92 -47.73
N PRO A 470 -13.72 -6.18 -48.20
CA PRO A 470 -15.09 -6.25 -47.69
C PRO A 470 -15.68 -7.65 -47.59
N ARG A 471 -15.39 -8.52 -48.57
CA ARG A 471 -15.89 -9.92 -48.61
C ARG A 471 -15.34 -10.77 -47.45
N LEU A 472 -14.18 -10.42 -46.92
CA LEU A 472 -13.50 -11.15 -45.84
C LEU A 472 -13.61 -10.43 -44.49
N LYS A 473 -14.35 -9.32 -44.38
CA LYS A 473 -14.46 -8.50 -43.15
C LYS A 473 -14.75 -9.33 -41.90
N ARG A 474 -15.68 -10.28 -41.97
CA ARG A 474 -16.02 -11.13 -40.82
C ARG A 474 -14.84 -12.02 -40.39
N VAL A 475 -14.18 -12.66 -41.35
CA VAL A 475 -13.04 -13.55 -41.09
C VAL A 475 -11.85 -12.76 -40.56
N LEU A 476 -11.51 -11.64 -41.21
CA LEU A 476 -10.42 -10.75 -40.81
C LEU A 476 -10.68 -10.11 -39.45
N GLY A 477 -11.93 -9.76 -39.12
CA GLY A 477 -12.29 -9.25 -37.80
C GLY A 477 -12.13 -10.27 -36.68
N ILE A 478 -12.50 -11.54 -36.92
CA ILE A 478 -12.28 -12.64 -35.98
C ILE A 478 -10.77 -12.90 -35.83
N PHE A 479 -10.04 -12.94 -36.93
CA PHE A 479 -8.58 -13.13 -36.92
C PHE A 479 -7.87 -11.99 -36.18
N LEU A 480 -8.27 -10.74 -36.39
CA LEU A 480 -7.79 -9.57 -35.65
C LEU A 480 -8.00 -9.75 -34.14
N CYS A 481 -9.21 -10.12 -33.71
CA CYS A 481 -9.48 -10.40 -32.30
C CYS A 481 -8.59 -11.51 -31.75
N LEU A 482 -8.45 -12.61 -32.48
CA LEU A 482 -7.62 -13.74 -32.06
C LEU A 482 -6.15 -13.33 -31.90
N MET A 483 -5.57 -12.58 -32.84
CA MET A 483 -4.19 -12.12 -32.76
C MET A 483 -3.96 -11.18 -31.58
N VAL A 484 -4.91 -10.27 -31.30
CA VAL A 484 -4.83 -9.37 -30.14
C VAL A 484 -4.96 -10.15 -28.83
N LEU A 485 -5.86 -11.13 -28.75
CA LEU A 485 -6.02 -12.03 -27.60
C LEU A 485 -4.74 -12.85 -27.36
N LEU A 486 -4.12 -13.39 -28.40
CA LEU A 486 -2.88 -14.16 -28.31
C LEU A 486 -1.68 -13.29 -27.90
N GLN A 487 -1.57 -12.07 -28.46
CA GLN A 487 -0.56 -11.10 -28.05
C GLN A 487 -0.73 -10.77 -26.57
N MET A 488 -1.93 -10.37 -26.15
CA MET A 488 -2.18 -9.98 -24.76
C MET A 488 -2.06 -11.15 -23.79
N GLY A 489 -2.55 -12.34 -24.12
CA GLY A 489 -2.39 -13.54 -23.29
C GLY A 489 -0.93 -13.91 -23.09
N THR A 490 -0.11 -13.78 -24.14
CA THR A 490 1.35 -13.96 -24.05
C THR A 490 1.97 -12.93 -23.12
N ILE A 491 1.68 -11.64 -23.32
CA ILE A 491 2.22 -10.56 -22.50
C ILE A 491 1.82 -10.73 -21.04
N LEU A 492 0.55 -10.98 -20.74
CA LEU A 492 0.06 -11.13 -19.38
C LEU A 492 0.62 -12.37 -18.67
N LYS A 493 0.86 -13.46 -19.40
CA LYS A 493 1.48 -14.67 -18.84
C LYS A 493 2.95 -14.47 -18.50
N TYR A 494 3.68 -13.62 -19.23
CA TYR A 494 5.14 -13.46 -19.08
C TYR A 494 5.59 -12.11 -18.49
N GLY A 495 4.67 -11.15 -18.35
CA GLY A 495 4.97 -9.75 -18.03
C GLY A 495 5.27 -9.43 -16.57
N THR A 496 5.19 -10.40 -15.65
CA THR A 496 5.49 -10.16 -14.23
C THR A 496 5.83 -11.44 -13.47
N PHE A 497 6.11 -11.30 -12.18
CA PHE A 497 6.40 -12.36 -11.21
C PHE A 497 5.28 -13.40 -11.15
N ILE A 498 5.68 -14.68 -11.12
CA ILE A 498 4.77 -15.80 -10.86
C ILE A 498 5.35 -16.59 -9.70
N GLU A 499 4.51 -16.90 -8.73
CA GLU A 499 4.86 -17.74 -7.58
C GLU A 499 3.81 -18.82 -7.38
N LYS A 500 4.18 -19.84 -6.59
CA LYS A 500 3.21 -20.80 -6.08
C LYS A 500 2.34 -20.11 -5.03
N LYS A 501 1.06 -20.46 -5.05
CA LYS A 501 0.11 -20.06 -4.02
C LYS A 501 0.50 -20.68 -2.68
N VAL A 502 0.38 -19.89 -1.63
CA VAL A 502 0.52 -20.35 -0.25
C VAL A 502 -0.80 -20.06 0.46
N ASP A 503 -1.34 -21.08 1.12
CA ASP A 503 -2.54 -20.92 1.94
C ASP A 503 -2.25 -19.94 3.10
N ASN A 504 -3.18 -19.03 3.36
CA ASN A 504 -3.07 -18.10 4.47
C ASN A 504 -3.36 -18.80 5.81
N LEU A 505 -3.05 -18.13 6.92
CA LEU A 505 -3.41 -18.62 8.25
C LEU A 505 -4.92 -18.82 8.36
N THR A 506 -5.31 -19.98 8.90
CA THR A 506 -6.69 -20.24 9.29
C THR A 506 -7.09 -19.39 10.48
N PHE A 507 -8.39 -19.19 10.68
CA PHE A 507 -8.91 -18.44 11.83
C PHE A 507 -8.45 -19.03 13.18
N GLN A 508 -8.34 -20.36 13.28
CA GLN A 508 -7.86 -21.02 14.50
C GLN A 508 -6.36 -20.82 14.72
N GLN A 509 -5.54 -20.91 13.65
CA GLN A 509 -4.11 -20.60 13.75
C GLN A 509 -3.89 -19.15 14.16
N MET A 510 -4.66 -18.20 13.62
CA MET A 510 -4.60 -16.80 14.05
C MET A 510 -5.00 -16.66 15.53
N LYS A 511 -6.06 -17.34 15.99
CA LYS A 511 -6.41 -17.34 17.42
C LYS A 511 -5.27 -17.83 18.30
N VAL A 512 -4.64 -18.96 17.95
CA VAL A 512 -3.49 -19.50 18.68
C VAL A 512 -2.33 -18.50 18.68
N GLN A 513 -2.03 -17.92 17.52
CA GLN A 513 -0.99 -16.88 17.39
C GLN A 513 -1.30 -15.67 18.29
N LYS A 514 -2.55 -15.18 18.30
CA LYS A 514 -2.96 -14.03 19.13
C LYS A 514 -3.04 -14.35 20.62
N LYS A 515 -3.16 -15.63 21.00
CA LYS A 515 -2.96 -16.08 22.38
C LYS A 515 -1.49 -15.99 22.81
N GLU A 516 -0.55 -16.17 21.90
CA GLU A 516 0.88 -16.04 22.21
C GLU A 516 1.35 -14.59 22.19
N LYS A 517 0.99 -13.83 21.15
CA LYS A 517 1.38 -12.43 20.99
C LYS A 517 0.32 -11.66 20.21
N LEU A 518 -0.04 -10.47 20.70
CA LEU A 518 -1.04 -9.64 20.02
C LEU A 518 -0.53 -9.06 18.69
N ASP A 519 0.78 -8.96 18.53
CA ASP A 519 1.43 -8.33 17.38
C ASP A 519 1.01 -8.92 16.03
N PHE A 520 0.79 -8.04 15.06
CA PHE A 520 0.66 -8.39 13.67
C PHE A 520 2.01 -8.88 13.14
N ASN A 521 2.05 -10.12 12.63
CA ASN A 521 3.26 -10.67 12.02
C ASN A 521 3.29 -10.29 10.55
N PHE A 522 4.12 -9.30 10.21
CA PHE A 522 4.21 -8.78 8.85
C PHE A 522 5.67 -8.74 8.37
N ARG A 523 5.86 -8.82 7.05
CA ARG A 523 7.16 -8.52 6.45
C ARG A 523 7.36 -7.02 6.46
N GLN A 524 8.42 -6.57 7.13
CA GLN A 524 8.73 -5.16 7.22
C GLN A 524 9.14 -4.60 5.86
N ASN A 525 8.46 -3.55 5.42
CA ASN A 525 8.95 -2.66 4.36
C ASN A 525 9.54 -1.38 4.97
N PRO A 526 10.57 -0.77 4.38
CA PRO A 526 10.99 0.60 4.71
C PRO A 526 9.82 1.57 4.50
N GLY A 527 9.83 2.74 5.12
CA GLY A 527 8.87 3.80 4.78
C GLY A 527 7.63 3.91 5.66
N LEU A 528 7.37 3.01 6.61
CA LEU A 528 6.06 2.92 7.28
C LEU A 528 6.09 3.10 8.81
N PHE A 529 7.23 3.50 9.36
CA PHE A 529 7.35 3.76 10.79
C PHE A 529 6.74 5.10 11.17
N HIS A 530 6.14 5.14 12.36
CA HIS A 530 5.72 6.39 12.97
C HIS A 530 6.97 7.25 13.30
N ALA A 531 6.92 8.54 13.01
CA ALA A 531 8.00 9.50 13.27
C ALA A 531 8.56 9.41 14.69
N VAL A 532 7.65 9.33 15.67
CA VAL A 532 8.01 9.24 17.09
C VAL A 532 8.81 7.98 17.39
N VAL A 533 8.53 6.86 16.72
CA VAL A 533 9.29 5.61 16.90
C VAL A 533 10.69 5.75 16.31
N LEU A 534 10.82 6.34 15.11
CA LEU A 534 12.14 6.59 14.51
C LEU A 534 12.98 7.56 15.35
N ASN A 535 12.36 8.62 15.87
CA ASN A 535 13.02 9.56 16.78
C ASN A 535 13.41 8.89 18.10
N HIS A 536 12.60 7.98 18.61
CA HIS A 536 12.94 7.22 19.82
C HIS A 536 14.14 6.30 19.57
N LEU A 537 14.13 5.51 18.49
CA LEU A 537 15.23 4.60 18.14
C LEU A 537 16.56 5.32 17.86
N SER A 538 16.55 6.60 17.47
CA SER A 538 17.80 7.35 17.31
C SER A 538 18.46 7.77 18.62
N HIS A 539 17.71 7.74 19.74
CA HIS A 539 18.15 8.19 21.07
C HIS A 539 18.17 7.05 22.11
N SER A 540 17.33 6.03 21.95
CA SER A 540 17.17 4.94 22.91
C SER A 540 16.66 3.68 22.22
N PHE A 541 16.11 2.74 22.98
CA PHE A 541 15.70 1.41 22.53
C PHE A 541 14.24 1.11 22.86
N MET A 542 13.62 0.19 22.12
CA MET A 542 12.26 -0.28 22.39
C MET A 542 12.29 -1.39 23.42
N GLU A 543 11.98 -1.07 24.67
CA GLU A 543 12.02 -2.05 25.74
C GLU A 543 10.94 -3.15 25.54
N PRO A 544 11.29 -4.44 25.60
CA PRO A 544 10.44 -5.56 25.15
C PRO A 544 9.44 -6.04 26.20
N PHE A 545 8.64 -5.12 26.75
CA PHE A 545 7.51 -5.44 27.61
C PHE A 545 6.18 -5.04 26.95
N LEU A 546 5.05 -5.53 27.46
CA LEU A 546 3.73 -5.00 27.11
C LEU A 546 3.21 -4.09 28.23
N GLY A 547 3.28 -4.56 29.48
CA GLY A 547 2.93 -3.81 30.67
C GLY A 547 3.83 -4.16 31.86
N LYS A 548 4.41 -3.17 32.56
CA LYS A 548 5.26 -3.43 33.73
C LYS A 548 5.13 -2.36 34.82
N ILE A 549 5.68 -2.65 36.00
CA ILE A 549 5.72 -1.71 37.12
C ILE A 549 7.12 -1.08 37.20
N TYR A 550 7.16 0.24 37.39
CA TYR A 550 8.35 1.00 37.70
C TYR A 550 8.29 1.46 39.16
N THR A 551 9.37 1.24 39.90
CA THR A 551 9.48 1.57 41.33
C THR A 551 10.28 2.85 41.59
N GLN A 552 11.04 3.33 40.59
CA GLN A 552 11.79 4.57 40.68
C GLN A 552 11.33 5.55 39.59
N ILE A 553 10.77 6.67 40.02
CA ILE A 553 10.23 7.74 39.17
C ILE A 553 11.26 8.87 39.09
N ILE A 554 11.61 9.25 37.87
CA ILE A 554 12.49 10.38 37.58
C ILE A 554 11.67 11.40 36.79
N PRO A 555 11.17 12.46 37.44
CA PRO A 555 10.46 13.53 36.76
C PRO A 555 11.38 14.25 35.79
N VAL A 556 10.90 14.47 34.57
CA VAL A 556 11.63 15.20 33.53
C VAL A 556 10.75 16.28 32.92
N SER A 557 11.37 17.37 32.48
CA SER A 557 10.63 18.53 31.95
C SER A 557 10.14 18.35 30.52
N SER A 558 10.77 17.45 29.75
CA SER A 558 10.46 17.21 28.34
C SER A 558 10.96 15.86 27.87
N GLN A 559 10.47 15.42 26.71
CA GLN A 559 10.96 14.22 26.02
C GLN A 559 12.48 14.24 25.78
N ASP A 560 13.04 15.37 25.34
CA ASP A 560 14.48 15.50 25.11
C ASP A 560 15.30 15.42 26.40
N ASN A 561 14.76 15.94 27.50
CA ASN A 561 15.37 15.78 28.81
C ASN A 561 15.38 14.30 29.22
N ALA A 562 14.27 13.59 28.98
CA ALA A 562 14.19 12.14 29.20
C ALA A 562 15.30 11.39 28.44
N TYR A 563 15.52 11.72 27.16
CA TYR A 563 16.59 11.09 26.36
C TYR A 563 17.98 11.36 26.94
N LYS A 564 18.27 12.61 27.32
CA LYS A 564 19.57 12.98 27.91
C LYS A 564 19.85 12.24 29.21
N GLU A 565 18.85 12.11 30.08
CA GLU A 565 19.02 11.39 31.34
C GLU A 565 19.13 9.87 31.11
N MET A 566 18.32 9.29 30.21
CA MET A 566 18.43 7.87 29.84
C MET A 566 19.78 7.50 29.22
N GLU A 567 20.38 8.40 28.43
CA GLU A 567 21.71 8.17 27.86
C GLU A 567 22.79 8.07 28.96
N ARG A 568 22.69 8.90 30.01
CA ARG A 568 23.62 8.88 31.15
C ARG A 568 23.51 7.58 31.93
N GLU A 569 22.32 7.30 32.44
CA GLU A 569 22.05 6.12 33.22
C GLU A 569 20.59 5.72 33.05
N ARG A 570 20.35 4.44 32.81
CA ARG A 570 19.01 3.88 32.77
C ARG A 570 19.05 2.50 33.42
N LEU A 571 18.16 2.28 34.37
CA LEU A 571 17.95 0.99 35.02
C LEU A 571 16.55 0.44 34.70
N PRO A 572 16.34 -0.89 34.70
CA PRO A 572 15.05 -1.49 34.35
C PRO A 572 13.86 -1.02 35.21
N GLN A 573 14.12 -0.66 36.48
CA GLN A 573 13.12 -0.18 37.43
C GLN A 573 12.80 1.32 37.33
N GLN A 574 13.55 2.07 36.51
CA GLN A 574 13.41 3.52 36.38
C GLN A 574 12.41 3.92 35.29
N VAL A 575 11.64 4.97 35.58
CA VAL A 575 10.76 5.63 34.61
C VAL A 575 11.02 7.13 34.58
N PHE A 576 11.37 7.62 33.40
CA PHE A 576 11.56 9.04 33.13
C PHE A 576 10.22 9.63 32.67
N ALA A 577 9.47 10.26 33.58
CA ALA A 577 8.09 10.68 33.34
C ALA A 577 7.99 12.18 33.06
N GLU A 578 7.54 12.53 31.85
CA GLU A 578 7.41 13.92 31.41
C GLU A 578 6.29 14.65 32.15
N GLY A 579 6.62 15.79 32.77
CA GLY A 579 5.66 16.64 33.47
C GLY A 579 5.11 16.05 34.77
N TYR A 580 5.76 15.02 35.33
CA TYR A 580 5.37 14.42 36.61
C TYR A 580 5.79 15.31 37.79
N ASP A 581 5.02 15.30 38.88
CA ASP A 581 5.28 16.12 40.06
C ASP A 581 6.50 15.64 40.85
N LEU A 582 7.42 16.55 41.17
CA LEU A 582 8.70 16.23 41.81
C LEU A 582 8.53 15.71 43.24
N GLU A 583 7.69 16.37 44.03
CA GLU A 583 7.50 16.00 45.44
C GLU A 583 6.75 14.67 45.55
N LYS A 584 5.76 14.47 44.69
CA LYS A 584 5.05 13.19 44.57
C LYS A 584 5.98 12.05 44.16
N ALA A 585 6.90 12.29 43.22
CA ALA A 585 7.90 11.30 42.83
C ALA A 585 8.83 10.94 43.99
N LYS A 586 9.31 11.93 44.77
CA LYS A 586 10.12 11.66 45.98
C LYS A 586 9.38 10.78 46.97
N VAL A 587 8.12 11.11 47.28
CA VAL A 587 7.28 10.33 48.21
C VAL A 587 7.08 8.89 47.71
N MET A 588 6.80 8.70 46.43
CA MET A 588 6.61 7.37 45.85
C MET A 588 7.92 6.57 45.83
N ASN A 589 9.04 7.19 45.47
CA ASN A 589 10.36 6.56 45.46
C ASN A 589 10.75 6.07 46.86
N GLU A 590 10.52 6.89 47.89
CA GLU A 590 10.77 6.50 49.29
C GLU A 590 9.93 5.29 49.70
N LYS A 591 8.63 5.27 49.36
CA LYS A 591 7.76 4.11 49.64
C LYS A 591 8.18 2.86 48.88
N ASN A 592 8.75 3.02 47.69
CA ASN A 592 9.11 1.92 46.81
C ASN A 592 10.50 1.32 47.07
N LYS A 593 11.34 1.92 47.93
CA LYS A 593 12.71 1.44 48.23
C LYS A 593 12.77 -0.04 48.62
N ASN A 594 11.74 -0.54 49.30
CA ASN A 594 11.69 -1.89 49.85
C ASN A 594 10.74 -2.84 49.11
N VAL A 595 10.26 -2.45 47.92
CA VAL A 595 9.40 -3.31 47.12
C VAL A 595 10.21 -4.51 46.64
N LYS A 596 9.75 -5.72 46.97
CA LYS A 596 10.40 -6.98 46.59
C LYS A 596 9.60 -7.80 45.58
N ALA A 597 8.35 -7.43 45.35
CA ALA A 597 7.42 -8.17 44.53
C ALA A 597 6.48 -7.22 43.81
N GLY A 598 5.93 -7.68 42.69
CA GLY A 598 4.94 -6.97 41.91
C GLY A 598 4.62 -7.82 40.69
N THR A 599 3.36 -7.86 40.28
CA THR A 599 2.95 -8.68 39.13
C THR A 599 2.00 -7.92 38.24
N VAL A 600 2.08 -8.21 36.94
CA VAL A 600 1.20 -7.69 35.91
C VAL A 600 0.72 -8.88 35.10
N ASN A 601 -0.58 -9.05 34.99
CA ASN A 601 -1.20 -10.07 34.14
C ASN A 601 -2.16 -9.40 33.16
N LEU A 602 -2.09 -9.75 31.88
CA LEU A 602 -3.07 -9.28 30.90
C LEU A 602 -4.36 -10.08 31.05
N ALA A 603 -5.41 -9.43 31.57
CA ALA A 603 -6.72 -10.03 31.81
C ALA A 603 -7.61 -10.00 30.57
N PHE A 604 -7.47 -8.98 29.72
CA PHE A 604 -8.24 -8.84 28.49
C PHE A 604 -7.38 -8.23 27.38
N SER A 605 -7.49 -8.75 26.16
CA SER A 605 -6.87 -8.18 24.98
C SER A 605 -7.79 -8.19 23.77
N SER A 606 -7.81 -7.06 23.07
CA SER A 606 -8.31 -6.89 21.71
C SER A 606 -7.46 -5.82 21.00
N PHE A 607 -7.78 -5.52 19.74
CA PHE A 607 -7.01 -4.53 18.96
C PHE A 607 -7.11 -3.12 19.56
N ASN A 608 -8.25 -2.76 20.15
CA ASN A 608 -8.51 -1.41 20.65
C ASN A 608 -8.50 -1.31 22.19
N ARG A 609 -8.37 -2.43 22.90
CA ARG A 609 -8.56 -2.51 24.36
C ARG A 609 -7.61 -3.51 24.98
N LEU A 610 -6.91 -3.09 26.02
CA LEU A 610 -6.09 -3.95 26.88
C LEU A 610 -6.52 -3.75 28.33
N GLN A 611 -6.62 -4.82 29.11
CA GLN A 611 -6.82 -4.73 30.55
C GLN A 611 -5.79 -5.56 31.29
N PHE A 612 -5.13 -4.94 32.26
CA PHE A 612 -4.11 -5.55 33.08
C PHE A 612 -4.61 -5.64 34.52
N LYS A 613 -4.47 -6.83 35.13
CA LYS A 613 -4.53 -7.00 36.57
C LYS A 613 -3.13 -6.80 37.12
N VAL A 614 -2.95 -5.74 37.90
CA VAL A 614 -1.67 -5.30 38.43
C VAL A 614 -1.69 -5.43 39.94
N ILE A 615 -0.68 -6.07 40.52
CA ILE A 615 -0.51 -6.19 41.97
C ILE A 615 0.79 -5.49 42.34
N SER A 616 0.69 -4.43 43.16
CA SER A 616 1.84 -3.64 43.60
C SER A 616 1.80 -3.47 45.13
N PRO A 617 2.86 -3.82 45.89
CA PRO A 617 2.88 -3.66 47.35
C PRO A 617 2.86 -2.21 47.85
N ALA A 618 3.17 -1.26 46.97
CA ALA A 618 3.21 0.17 47.25
C ALA A 618 2.73 0.95 46.02
N PRO A 619 2.35 2.23 46.18
CA PRO A 619 1.96 3.07 45.04
C PRO A 619 3.11 3.18 44.05
N ALA A 620 2.85 2.89 42.78
CA ALA A 620 3.88 2.77 41.75
C ALA A 620 3.42 3.36 40.41
N ILE A 621 4.30 3.34 39.40
CA ILE A 621 3.95 3.67 38.03
C ILE A 621 3.79 2.39 37.22
N PHE A 622 2.65 2.25 36.56
CA PHE A 622 2.46 1.24 35.52
C PHE A 622 2.86 1.81 34.16
N GLY A 623 3.71 1.10 33.43
CA GLY A 623 4.12 1.43 32.08
C GLY A 623 3.48 0.54 31.02
N MET A 624 3.16 1.09 29.84
CA MET A 624 2.79 0.32 28.64
C MET A 624 3.71 0.69 27.47
N ALA A 625 4.30 -0.30 26.80
CA ALA A 625 5.36 -0.08 25.81
C ALA A 625 4.89 0.42 24.43
N TYR A 626 3.58 0.40 24.14
CA TYR A 626 3.10 0.93 22.87
C TYR A 626 3.37 2.42 22.73
N PRO A 627 3.59 2.92 21.49
CA PRO A 627 3.98 4.31 21.28
C PRO A 627 2.96 5.33 21.78
N PHE A 628 3.46 6.30 22.56
CA PHE A 628 2.70 7.42 23.09
C PHE A 628 2.36 8.39 21.97
N THR A 629 1.17 8.20 21.41
CA THR A 629 0.60 9.02 20.33
C THR A 629 -0.51 9.95 20.83
N GLY A 630 -0.85 9.89 22.12
CA GLY A 630 -1.96 10.65 22.71
C GLY A 630 -3.37 10.05 22.45
N HIS A 631 -3.43 8.91 21.75
CA HIS A 631 -4.69 8.22 21.44
C HIS A 631 -5.15 7.26 22.53
N TRP A 632 -4.24 6.72 23.35
CA TRP A 632 -4.62 5.83 24.43
C TRP A 632 -5.23 6.59 25.60
N ARG A 633 -6.37 6.11 26.08
CA ARG A 633 -7.06 6.57 27.28
C ARG A 633 -7.02 5.47 28.31
N VAL A 634 -6.85 5.84 29.59
CA VAL A 634 -6.61 4.88 30.65
C VAL A 634 -7.59 5.08 31.81
N TRP A 635 -8.02 3.95 32.35
CA TRP A 635 -8.81 3.87 33.56
C TRP A 635 -8.11 2.95 34.57
N VAL A 636 -8.11 3.33 35.84
CA VAL A 636 -7.64 2.50 36.95
C VAL A 636 -8.83 2.28 37.86
N ASN A 637 -9.21 1.02 38.07
CA ASN A 637 -10.38 0.64 38.88
C ASN A 637 -11.69 1.33 38.45
N GLY A 638 -11.84 1.58 37.14
CA GLY A 638 -13.01 2.25 36.56
C GLY A 638 -12.93 3.78 36.52
N GLU A 639 -11.96 4.40 37.19
CA GLU A 639 -11.76 5.85 37.19
C GLU A 639 -10.77 6.27 36.12
N LYS A 640 -11.08 7.33 35.37
CA LYS A 640 -10.22 7.83 34.31
C LYS A 640 -9.01 8.53 34.91
N VAL A 641 -7.80 8.13 34.52
CA VAL A 641 -6.55 8.70 35.04
C VAL A 641 -5.79 9.50 33.97
N HIS A 642 -4.86 10.33 34.42
CA HIS A 642 -3.91 11.00 33.54
C HIS A 642 -2.88 10.01 32.99
N VAL A 643 -2.42 10.23 31.77
CA VAL A 643 -1.44 9.37 31.09
C VAL A 643 -0.23 10.21 30.76
N TYR A 644 0.89 9.89 31.38
CA TYR A 644 2.17 10.55 31.16
C TYR A 644 2.90 9.89 30.00
N ARG A 645 3.68 10.69 29.26
CA ARG A 645 4.71 10.15 28.37
C ARG A 645 5.91 9.76 29.23
N ALA A 646 6.41 8.55 29.04
CA ALA A 646 7.52 8.03 29.81
C ALA A 646 8.60 7.40 28.92
N ASN A 647 9.85 7.46 29.36
CA ASN A 647 10.99 6.82 28.68
C ASN A 647 11.04 7.17 27.18
N GLY A 648 10.78 8.45 26.86
CA GLY A 648 10.74 8.95 25.49
C GLY A 648 9.43 8.65 24.75
N ILE A 649 8.93 7.40 24.78
CA ILE A 649 7.81 6.97 23.93
C ILE A 649 6.76 6.08 24.61
N ALA A 650 7.00 5.53 25.79
CA ALA A 650 6.05 4.68 26.49
C ALA A 650 4.92 5.50 27.17
N HIS A 651 3.87 4.80 27.59
CA HIS A 651 2.85 5.37 28.46
C HIS A 651 3.21 5.07 29.92
N ALA A 652 2.92 6.01 30.82
CA ALA A 652 3.00 5.82 32.26
C ALA A 652 1.71 6.31 32.94
N ILE A 653 1.24 5.56 33.93
CA ILE A 653 0.12 5.94 34.79
C ILE A 653 0.45 5.63 36.24
N GLU A 654 -0.19 6.33 37.15
CA GLU A 654 -0.14 6.01 38.57
C GLU A 654 -1.08 4.85 38.90
N ILE A 655 -0.61 3.95 39.77
CA ILE A 655 -1.43 2.91 40.37
C ILE A 655 -1.31 2.96 41.90
N PRO A 656 -2.41 2.76 42.64
CA PRO A 656 -2.35 2.61 44.09
C PRO A 656 -1.65 1.30 44.49
N ASP A 657 -1.37 1.16 45.78
CA ASP A 657 -0.99 -0.13 46.37
C ASP A 657 -2.15 -1.13 46.33
N GLY A 658 -1.82 -2.42 46.41
CA GLY A 658 -2.75 -3.52 46.31
C GLY A 658 -3.02 -3.97 44.86
N GLU A 659 -4.22 -4.49 44.62
CA GLU A 659 -4.67 -4.95 43.31
C GLU A 659 -5.36 -3.80 42.55
N SER A 660 -4.94 -3.57 41.32
CA SER A 660 -5.54 -2.61 40.40
C SER A 660 -5.92 -3.26 39.08
N LEU A 661 -7.09 -2.91 38.56
CA LEU A 661 -7.48 -3.21 37.19
C LEU A 661 -7.20 -1.98 36.31
N VAL A 662 -6.18 -2.09 35.47
CA VAL A 662 -5.76 -1.02 34.57
C VAL A 662 -6.30 -1.29 33.17
N GLU A 663 -7.10 -0.40 32.62
CA GLU A 663 -7.70 -0.53 31.30
C GLU A 663 -7.22 0.55 30.34
N PHE A 664 -6.64 0.14 29.21
CA PHE A 664 -6.26 0.99 28.09
C PHE A 664 -7.29 0.85 26.97
N ARG A 665 -7.76 1.98 26.43
CA ARG A 665 -8.59 2.04 25.20
C ARG A 665 -7.97 2.97 24.17
N TYR A 666 -7.83 2.51 22.94
CA TYR A 666 -7.37 3.35 21.82
C TYR A 666 -8.50 4.25 21.34
N TRP A 667 -8.26 5.56 21.28
CA TRP A 667 -9.24 6.59 20.93
C TRP A 667 -8.73 7.54 19.84
N SER A 668 -9.41 7.53 18.69
CA SER A 668 -9.04 8.34 17.52
C SER A 668 -10.13 9.34 17.14
N LYS A 669 -9.89 10.64 17.36
CA LYS A 669 -10.78 11.70 16.85
C LYS A 669 -10.94 11.65 15.31
N PRO A 670 -9.87 11.44 14.51
CA PRO A 670 -10.00 11.31 13.06
C PRO A 670 -10.95 10.21 12.62
N PHE A 671 -10.90 9.01 13.22
CA PHE A 671 -11.84 7.93 12.89
C PHE A 671 -13.29 8.31 13.20
N PHE A 672 -13.55 8.93 14.36
CA PHE A 672 -14.89 9.39 14.74
C PHE A 672 -15.46 10.39 13.72
N TRP A 673 -14.70 11.44 13.39
CA TRP A 673 -15.15 12.44 12.43
C TRP A 673 -15.31 11.86 11.03
N GLY A 674 -14.37 11.01 10.58
CA GLY A 674 -14.46 10.32 9.31
C GLY A 674 -15.74 9.48 9.20
N MET A 675 -16.10 8.76 10.26
CA MET A 675 -17.30 7.94 10.32
C MET A 675 -18.59 8.76 10.35
N ILE A 676 -18.63 9.85 11.13
CA ILE A 676 -19.75 10.80 11.14
C ILE A 676 -19.99 11.38 9.75
N VAL A 677 -18.95 11.91 9.10
CA VAL A 677 -19.06 12.52 7.77
C VAL A 677 -19.54 11.48 6.74
N SER A 678 -19.03 10.24 6.81
CA SER A 678 -19.45 9.16 5.90
C SER A 678 -20.92 8.80 6.07
N CYS A 679 -21.38 8.61 7.32
CA CYS A 679 -22.78 8.29 7.61
C CYS A 679 -23.73 9.42 7.21
N LEU A 680 -23.38 10.68 7.49
CA LEU A 680 -24.17 11.84 7.09
C LEU A 680 -24.23 11.98 5.56
N THR A 681 -23.11 11.77 4.87
CA THR A 681 -23.05 11.80 3.41
C THR A 681 -23.92 10.69 2.81
N PHE A 682 -23.85 9.48 3.36
CA PHE A 682 -24.74 8.38 2.98
C PHE A 682 -26.22 8.74 3.16
N ALA A 683 -26.58 9.36 4.30
CA ALA A 683 -27.94 9.81 4.56
C ALA A 683 -28.40 10.87 3.53
N VAL A 684 -27.57 11.88 3.25
CA VAL A 684 -27.88 12.93 2.26
C VAL A 684 -28.09 12.34 0.87
N ILE A 685 -27.23 11.42 0.43
CA ILE A 685 -27.36 10.74 -0.87
C ILE A 685 -28.64 9.89 -0.90
N GLY A 686 -28.88 9.08 0.12
CA GLY A 686 -30.05 8.20 0.20
C GLY A 686 -31.36 8.98 0.26
N LEU A 687 -31.43 10.07 1.03
CA LEU A 687 -32.57 10.98 1.05
C LEU A 687 -32.78 11.60 -0.32
N PHE A 688 -31.74 12.13 -0.97
CA PHE A 688 -31.84 12.67 -2.31
C PHE A 688 -32.44 11.66 -3.30
N VAL A 689 -31.99 10.40 -3.26
CA VAL A 689 -32.54 9.32 -4.09
C VAL A 689 -34.01 9.05 -3.74
N CYS A 690 -34.38 8.99 -2.47
CA CYS A 690 -35.77 8.77 -2.05
C CYS A 690 -36.69 9.91 -2.55
N PHE A 691 -36.28 11.18 -2.38
CA PHE A 691 -37.07 12.33 -2.82
C PHE A 691 -37.20 12.43 -4.34
N ARG A 692 -36.19 11.98 -5.10
CA ARG A 692 -36.17 12.04 -6.57
C ARG A 692 -36.78 10.81 -7.25
N GLY A 693 -36.61 9.63 -6.65
CA GLY A 693 -36.96 8.34 -7.23
C GLY A 693 -38.32 7.79 -6.77
N LEU A 694 -38.74 8.11 -5.54
CA LEU A 694 -39.95 7.57 -4.93
C LEU A 694 -41.04 8.65 -4.77
N LYS A 695 -42.30 8.21 -4.67
CA LYS A 695 -43.48 9.06 -4.45
C LYS A 695 -44.34 8.49 -3.32
N GLY A 696 -45.14 9.33 -2.67
CA GLY A 696 -46.08 8.92 -1.63
C GLY A 696 -45.42 8.24 -0.42
N LEU A 697 -46.09 7.23 0.15
CA LEU A 697 -45.62 6.49 1.32
C LEU A 697 -44.24 5.83 1.14
N PRO A 698 -43.90 5.17 0.00
CA PRO A 698 -42.57 4.62 -0.24
C PRO A 698 -41.41 5.62 -0.08
N ARG A 699 -41.63 6.91 -0.39
CA ARG A 699 -40.62 7.96 -0.19
C ARG A 699 -40.31 8.15 1.28
N ILE A 700 -41.35 8.24 2.12
CA ILE A 700 -41.22 8.45 3.56
C ILE A 700 -40.57 7.21 4.17
N THR A 701 -41.07 6.01 3.83
CA THR A 701 -40.49 4.74 4.29
C THR A 701 -39.02 4.61 3.90
N GLY A 702 -38.67 4.88 2.63
CA GLY A 702 -37.29 4.86 2.16
C GLY A 702 -36.39 5.85 2.91
N ALA A 703 -36.88 7.07 3.14
CA ALA A 703 -36.15 8.09 3.90
C ALA A 703 -35.88 7.65 5.35
N VAL A 704 -36.89 7.10 6.03
CA VAL A 704 -36.75 6.55 7.40
C VAL A 704 -35.74 5.40 7.43
N ILE A 705 -35.82 4.47 6.47
CA ILE A 705 -34.86 3.35 6.35
C ILE A 705 -33.43 3.88 6.18
N VAL A 706 -33.21 4.86 5.29
CA VAL A 706 -31.89 5.47 5.08
C VAL A 706 -31.33 6.09 6.36
N LEU A 707 -32.16 6.81 7.11
CA LEU A 707 -31.76 7.42 8.38
C LEU A 707 -31.44 6.36 9.44
N ILE A 708 -32.25 5.30 9.54
CA ILE A 708 -32.00 4.17 10.44
C ILE A 708 -30.70 3.46 10.08
N ILE A 709 -30.44 3.20 8.80
CA ILE A 709 -29.19 2.56 8.35
C ILE A 709 -27.98 3.45 8.65
N SER A 710 -28.08 4.75 8.41
CA SER A 710 -27.00 5.71 8.68
C SER A 710 -26.68 5.81 10.18
N ALA A 711 -27.70 6.09 11.00
CA ALA A 711 -27.51 6.22 12.45
C ALA A 711 -27.19 4.87 13.12
N GLY A 712 -27.89 3.82 12.72
CA GLY A 712 -27.67 2.46 13.19
C GLY A 712 -26.29 1.93 12.80
N GLY A 713 -25.81 2.25 11.59
CA GLY A 713 -24.46 1.93 11.13
C GLY A 713 -23.40 2.59 12.00
N PHE A 714 -23.54 3.88 12.30
CA PHE A 714 -22.64 4.58 13.24
C PHE A 714 -22.67 3.94 14.64
N MET A 715 -23.86 3.67 15.18
CA MET A 715 -24.00 3.08 16.51
C MET A 715 -23.45 1.64 16.57
N PHE A 716 -23.66 0.84 15.54
CA PHE A 716 -23.10 -0.51 15.44
C PHE A 716 -21.57 -0.46 15.37
N TRP A 717 -21.03 0.40 14.52
CA TRP A 717 -19.59 0.64 14.45
C TRP A 717 -19.03 1.06 15.82
N TYR A 718 -19.61 2.08 16.45
CA TYR A 718 -19.16 2.60 17.75
C TYR A 718 -19.20 1.53 18.85
N ASN A 719 -20.29 0.77 18.94
CA ASN A 719 -20.45 -0.28 19.94
C ASN A 719 -19.48 -1.45 19.73
N SER A 720 -19.06 -1.71 18.49
CA SER A 720 -18.09 -2.77 18.21
C SER A 720 -16.67 -2.43 18.66
N LEU A 721 -16.30 -1.15 18.77
CA LEU A 721 -14.91 -0.73 19.04
C LEU A 721 -14.28 -1.36 20.28
N TYR A 722 -15.06 -1.56 21.36
CA TYR A 722 -14.54 -2.00 22.66
C TYR A 722 -15.25 -3.24 23.24
N ARG A 723 -16.19 -3.83 22.49
CA ARG A 723 -16.98 -5.01 22.90
C ARG A 723 -16.56 -6.32 22.21
N GLY A 724 -15.41 -6.32 21.53
CA GLY A 724 -14.85 -7.52 20.94
C GLY A 724 -14.59 -8.63 21.97
N HIS A 725 -14.44 -9.85 21.46
CA HIS A 725 -14.07 -11.00 22.28
C HIS A 725 -12.65 -10.83 22.85
N ASN A 726 -12.43 -11.37 24.06
CA ASN A 726 -11.08 -11.51 24.58
C ASN A 726 -10.28 -12.44 23.68
N LEU A 727 -9.08 -12.03 23.28
CA LEU A 727 -8.18 -12.88 22.52
C LEU A 727 -7.38 -13.84 23.42
N ASP A 728 -7.50 -13.67 24.75
CA ASP A 728 -6.79 -14.45 25.77
C ASP A 728 -5.28 -14.45 25.54
N THR A 729 -4.73 -13.29 25.13
CA THR A 729 -3.29 -13.14 24.95
C THR A 729 -2.57 -13.35 26.27
N ALA A 730 -1.69 -14.36 26.31
CA ALA A 730 -0.87 -14.66 27.46
C ALA A 730 0.20 -13.58 27.63
N TYR A 731 0.11 -12.85 28.73
CA TYR A 731 1.16 -11.93 29.13
C TYR A 731 1.20 -11.82 30.64
N THR A 732 2.40 -12.05 31.17
CA THR A 732 2.71 -11.93 32.59
C THR A 732 4.04 -11.23 32.73
N TRP A 733 4.15 -10.32 33.68
CA TRP A 733 5.41 -9.70 34.06
C TRP A 733 5.52 -9.68 35.57
N THR A 734 6.73 -9.91 36.08
CA THR A 734 7.03 -9.95 37.50
C THR A 734 8.18 -9.00 37.80
N TYR A 735 8.02 -8.20 38.85
CA TYR A 735 9.07 -7.31 39.32
C TYR A 735 10.26 -8.11 39.83
N ILE A 736 11.45 -7.74 39.35
CA ILE A 736 12.72 -8.25 39.83
C ILE A 736 13.44 -7.09 40.51
N PRO A 737 13.81 -7.21 41.80
CA PRO A 737 14.58 -6.19 42.47
C PRO A 737 15.91 -5.90 41.75
N PRO A 738 16.42 -4.66 41.82
CA PRO A 738 17.68 -4.30 41.16
C PRO A 738 18.82 -5.19 41.65
N ALA A 739 19.67 -5.65 40.72
CA ALA A 739 20.89 -6.36 41.08
C ALA A 739 21.87 -5.41 41.79
N ASN A 740 22.71 -5.95 42.68
CA ASN A 740 23.74 -5.17 43.36
C ASN A 740 24.75 -4.55 42.36
N THR A 741 25.07 -5.31 41.30
CA THR A 741 25.90 -4.84 40.19
C THR A 741 25.00 -4.62 38.97
N PRO A 742 24.79 -3.37 38.52
CA PRO A 742 23.93 -3.10 37.37
C PRO A 742 24.58 -3.53 36.05
N ASN A 743 23.77 -3.94 35.08
CA ASN A 743 24.20 -4.09 33.70
C ASN A 743 24.41 -2.70 33.09
N LEU A 744 25.68 -2.32 32.88
CA LEU A 744 26.10 -1.03 32.33
C LEU A 744 25.71 -0.84 30.87
N ALA A 745 25.43 -1.94 30.14
CA ALA A 745 25.01 -1.87 28.75
C ALA A 745 23.52 -1.55 28.59
N TYR A 746 22.69 -1.82 29.61
CA TYR A 746 21.24 -1.73 29.51
C TYR A 746 20.80 -0.34 29.04
N GLY A 747 20.12 -0.30 27.90
CA GLY A 747 19.62 0.92 27.28
C GLY A 747 20.64 1.88 26.70
N LYS A 748 21.90 1.45 26.58
CA LYS A 748 22.95 2.24 25.96
C LYS A 748 22.82 2.29 24.44
N LYS A 749 23.46 3.29 23.84
CA LYS A 749 23.42 3.45 22.39
C LYS A 749 24.30 2.39 21.73
N THR A 750 23.78 1.79 20.68
CA THR A 750 24.52 0.82 19.85
C THR A 750 24.75 1.38 18.45
N VAL A 751 25.86 1.00 17.84
CA VAL A 751 26.22 1.35 16.46
C VAL A 751 26.73 0.11 15.75
N VAL A 752 26.30 -0.10 14.51
CA VAL A 752 26.83 -1.16 13.65
C VAL A 752 27.89 -0.57 12.72
N SER A 753 28.97 -1.29 12.47
CA SER A 753 30.08 -0.84 11.61
C SER A 753 29.70 -0.58 10.15
N TYR A 754 28.49 -0.97 9.74
CA TYR A 754 27.90 -0.66 8.45
C TYR A 754 26.52 -0.01 8.69
N PRO A 755 26.18 1.11 8.01
CA PRO A 755 24.84 1.66 8.09
C PRO A 755 23.85 0.64 7.48
N LEU A 756 22.95 0.12 8.30
CA LEU A 756 21.87 -0.75 7.85
C LEU A 756 20.99 0.01 6.86
N ASP A 757 20.57 -0.66 5.79
CA ASP A 757 19.61 -0.09 4.86
C ASP A 757 18.25 0.09 5.56
N SER A 758 17.54 1.16 5.20
CA SER A 758 16.31 1.63 5.87
C SER A 758 15.18 0.59 5.93
N SER A 759 15.24 -0.45 5.09
CA SER A 759 14.31 -1.57 4.97
C SER A 759 14.38 -2.58 6.10
N GLU A 760 15.48 -2.62 6.85
CA GLU A 760 15.85 -3.79 7.65
C GLU A 760 15.79 -3.55 9.17
N LYS A 761 15.16 -2.45 9.60
CA LYS A 761 14.89 -2.03 11.00
C LYS A 761 14.06 -3.02 11.86
N ARG A 762 13.89 -4.29 11.45
CA ARG A 762 13.28 -5.33 12.28
C ARG A 762 14.16 -5.65 13.50
N PHE A 763 15.47 -5.46 13.35
CA PHE A 763 16.46 -5.63 14.39
C PHE A 763 17.26 -4.33 14.45
N ASP A 764 16.67 -3.32 15.11
CA ASP A 764 17.48 -2.18 15.51
C ASP A 764 18.57 -2.71 16.44
N SER A 765 19.83 -2.31 16.21
CA SER A 765 20.96 -2.81 17.01
C SER A 765 20.78 -2.61 18.52
N SER A 766 19.90 -1.69 18.93
CA SER A 766 19.57 -1.43 20.33
C SER A 766 18.81 -2.57 21.02
N SER A 767 18.25 -3.52 20.26
CA SER A 767 17.68 -4.75 20.83
C SER A 767 18.74 -5.66 21.45
N ALA A 768 20.03 -5.42 21.20
CA ALA A 768 21.11 -6.18 21.82
C ALA A 768 21.47 -5.66 23.22
N VAL A 769 20.78 -4.65 23.74
CA VAL A 769 21.02 -4.07 25.07
C VAL A 769 19.69 -3.71 25.76
N ASP A 770 18.62 -4.44 25.43
CA ASP A 770 17.26 -4.12 25.87
C ASP A 770 16.81 -4.91 27.10
N GLY A 771 17.67 -5.79 27.62
CA GLY A 771 17.45 -6.65 28.77
C GLY A 771 16.69 -7.94 28.46
N TYR A 772 16.48 -8.31 27.18
CA TYR A 772 15.68 -9.47 26.81
C TYR A 772 16.49 -10.61 26.22
N ILE A 773 16.88 -11.52 27.11
CA ILE A 773 17.75 -12.67 26.84
C ILE A 773 17.09 -13.85 26.10
N LYS A 774 15.87 -13.69 25.55
CA LYS A 774 15.17 -14.81 24.91
C LYS A 774 15.86 -15.13 23.56
N PRO A 775 16.15 -16.41 23.26
CA PRO A 775 16.77 -16.79 21.99
C PRO A 775 16.03 -16.26 20.76
N GLY A 776 16.76 -15.63 19.85
CA GLY A 776 16.25 -15.07 18.58
C GLY A 776 15.50 -13.75 18.72
N ALA A 777 15.64 -13.05 19.85
CA ALA A 777 14.96 -11.79 20.10
C ALA A 777 15.80 -10.55 19.78
N GLY A 778 17.13 -10.67 19.70
CA GLY A 778 18.01 -9.53 19.46
C GLY A 778 18.40 -9.35 18.00
N PHE A 779 19.66 -8.95 17.78
CA PHE A 779 20.20 -8.47 16.52
C PHE A 779 21.11 -9.48 15.82
N SER A 780 20.92 -9.70 14.51
CA SER A 780 21.82 -10.54 13.69
C SER A 780 22.63 -9.71 12.70
N PHE A 781 23.92 -10.01 12.59
CA PHE A 781 24.73 -9.54 11.46
C PHE A 781 24.29 -10.23 10.17
N TRP A 782 24.52 -9.57 9.03
CA TRP A 782 24.19 -10.15 7.72
C TRP A 782 25.45 -10.57 6.96
N LYS A 783 26.61 -10.05 7.38
CA LYS A 783 27.91 -10.36 6.77
C LYS A 783 28.93 -10.71 7.84
N ILE A 784 29.96 -11.43 7.41
CA ILE A 784 31.19 -11.59 8.18
C ILE A 784 31.92 -10.23 8.30
N ASN A 785 32.75 -10.06 9.33
CA ASN A 785 33.47 -8.82 9.62
C ASN A 785 32.62 -7.60 10.02
N GLU A 786 31.33 -7.78 10.29
CA GLU A 786 30.49 -6.75 10.90
C GLU A 786 30.72 -6.69 12.42
N ALA A 787 30.56 -5.49 12.98
CA ALA A 787 30.73 -5.27 14.42
C ALA A 787 29.57 -4.46 15.00
N LEU A 788 29.19 -4.82 16.22
CA LEU A 788 28.30 -4.09 17.10
C LEU A 788 29.15 -3.33 18.11
N ILE A 789 28.94 -2.03 18.23
CA ILE A 789 29.62 -1.16 19.19
C ILE A 789 28.60 -0.67 20.20
N VAL A 790 28.84 -0.91 21.49
CA VAL A 790 28.07 -0.35 22.61
C VAL A 790 28.82 0.87 23.15
N ASP A 791 28.14 2.02 23.19
CA ASP A 791 28.64 3.29 23.74
C ASP A 791 28.14 3.46 25.18
N LEU A 792 29.06 3.32 26.15
CA LEU A 792 28.75 3.40 27.58
C LEU A 792 28.55 4.84 28.08
N LYS A 793 28.81 5.84 27.22
CA LYS A 793 28.78 7.31 27.49
C LYS A 793 29.84 7.85 28.44
N GLU A 794 30.33 7.03 29.35
CA GLU A 794 31.40 7.36 30.27
C GLU A 794 32.41 6.21 30.38
N PRO A 795 33.69 6.48 30.67
CA PRO A 795 34.67 5.42 30.89
C PRO A 795 34.26 4.54 32.07
N GLN A 796 34.06 3.25 31.79
CA GLN A 796 33.67 2.25 32.77
C GLN A 796 34.78 1.22 32.95
N ARG A 797 34.96 0.75 34.19
CA ARG A 797 35.93 -0.29 34.53
C ARG A 797 35.28 -1.67 34.48
N ILE A 798 35.40 -2.33 33.33
CA ILE A 798 34.66 -3.54 32.98
C ILE A 798 35.39 -4.79 33.46
N LYS A 799 34.67 -5.69 34.14
CA LYS A 799 35.20 -6.98 34.63
C LYS A 799 34.62 -8.17 33.89
N THR A 800 33.36 -8.10 33.46
CA THR A 800 32.67 -9.23 32.82
C THR A 800 31.74 -8.74 31.72
N ILE A 801 31.70 -9.49 30.62
CA ILE A 801 30.71 -9.33 29.56
C ILE A 801 29.96 -10.66 29.41
N VAL A 802 28.65 -10.60 29.27
CA VAL A 802 27.82 -11.76 28.96
C VAL A 802 27.14 -11.51 27.62
N LEU A 803 27.32 -12.44 26.68
CA LEU A 803 26.66 -12.41 25.38
C LEU A 803 25.63 -13.53 25.33
N TYR A 804 24.40 -13.16 25.01
CA TYR A 804 23.32 -14.07 24.68
C TYR A 804 23.17 -14.07 23.16
N GLY A 805 22.92 -15.22 22.54
CA GLY A 805 22.83 -15.29 21.08
C GLY A 805 23.16 -16.65 20.49
N GLU A 806 23.30 -16.69 19.16
CA GLU A 806 23.80 -17.87 18.45
C GLU A 806 25.23 -17.64 17.97
N PHE A 807 26.17 -18.40 18.54
CA PHE A 807 27.61 -18.24 18.30
C PHE A 807 28.17 -19.50 17.61
N LYS A 808 28.39 -19.44 16.29
CA LYS A 808 29.09 -20.51 15.56
C LYS A 808 30.61 -20.45 15.79
N THR A 809 31.16 -19.25 15.82
CA THR A 809 32.56 -18.96 16.15
C THR A 809 32.63 -17.96 17.29
N ASN A 810 33.78 -17.90 17.98
CA ASN A 810 33.96 -16.91 19.03
C ASN A 810 34.05 -15.50 18.39
N PRO A 811 33.31 -14.50 18.88
CA PRO A 811 33.43 -13.14 18.41
C PRO A 811 34.75 -12.51 18.88
N GLU A 812 35.23 -11.52 18.13
CA GLU A 812 36.31 -10.64 18.55
C GLU A 812 35.75 -9.54 19.46
N ILE A 813 36.32 -9.42 20.66
CA ILE A 813 35.96 -8.39 21.63
C ILE A 813 37.10 -7.38 21.72
N SER A 814 36.78 -6.10 21.54
CA SER A 814 37.76 -5.01 21.66
C SER A 814 37.16 -3.78 22.30
N PHE A 815 38.04 -2.94 22.85
CA PHE A 815 37.70 -1.81 23.70
C PHE A 815 38.28 -0.52 23.15
N SER A 816 37.60 0.59 23.38
CA SER A 816 38.14 1.90 23.06
C SER A 816 37.74 2.95 24.10
N GLN A 817 38.64 3.90 24.33
CA GLN A 817 38.37 5.12 25.11
C GLN A 817 37.89 6.27 24.22
N ASN A 818 38.07 6.18 22.91
CA ASN A 818 37.85 7.30 21.99
C ASN A 818 37.15 6.89 20.67
N GLY A 819 36.77 5.63 20.52
CA GLY A 819 36.10 5.07 19.34
C GLY A 819 37.01 4.83 18.12
N THR A 820 38.27 5.26 18.15
CA THR A 820 39.19 5.18 17.00
C THR A 820 40.31 4.16 17.22
N ARG A 821 40.86 4.09 18.42
CA ARG A 821 41.90 3.12 18.80
C ARG A 821 41.27 1.97 19.56
N TRP A 822 41.41 0.76 19.03
CA TRP A 822 40.82 -0.44 19.59
C TRP A 822 41.91 -1.35 20.15
N GLN A 823 41.72 -1.81 21.38
CA GLN A 823 42.62 -2.75 22.04
C GLN A 823 41.87 -4.03 22.39
N MET A 824 42.53 -5.17 22.25
CA MET A 824 42.04 -6.46 22.78
C MET A 824 42.56 -6.62 24.20
N GLY A 825 41.67 -7.00 25.13
CA GLY A 825 42.07 -7.41 26.47
C GLY A 825 42.46 -8.89 26.51
N SER A 826 43.22 -9.30 27.52
CA SER A 826 43.37 -10.71 27.87
C SER A 826 42.14 -11.17 28.66
N PHE A 827 41.43 -12.16 28.15
CA PHE A 827 40.22 -12.69 28.77
C PHE A 827 40.08 -14.20 28.58
N VAL A 828 39.30 -14.81 29.47
CA VAL A 828 38.87 -16.20 29.36
C VAL A 828 37.42 -16.21 28.90
N ILE A 829 37.13 -17.01 27.87
CA ILE A 829 35.75 -17.29 27.43
C ILE A 829 35.26 -18.54 28.16
N VAL A 830 34.20 -18.39 28.94
CA VAL A 830 33.44 -19.49 29.54
C VAL A 830 32.13 -19.62 28.77
N LYS A 831 31.94 -20.76 28.09
CA LYS A 831 30.68 -21.07 27.41
C LYS A 831 29.75 -21.78 28.39
N ASP A 832 28.82 -21.04 28.96
CA ASP A 832 27.82 -21.56 29.91
C ASP A 832 26.79 -22.44 29.19
N SER A 833 26.48 -22.13 27.92
CA SER A 833 25.66 -22.97 27.05
C SER A 833 25.96 -22.67 25.57
N LYS A 834 25.27 -23.34 24.64
CA LYS A 834 25.38 -23.03 23.20
C LYS A 834 25.06 -21.55 22.89
N ASN A 835 24.23 -20.93 23.73
CA ASN A 835 23.68 -19.60 23.47
C ASN A 835 24.13 -18.53 24.48
N ILE A 836 25.01 -18.88 25.43
CA ILE A 836 25.50 -17.94 26.45
C ILE A 836 27.01 -18.02 26.50
N MET A 837 27.65 -16.89 26.28
CA MET A 837 29.09 -16.73 26.34
C MET A 837 29.46 -15.69 27.38
N ARG A 838 30.16 -16.12 28.43
CA ARG A 838 30.68 -15.24 29.48
C ARG A 838 32.16 -14.97 29.23
N ILE A 839 32.52 -13.71 29.17
CA ILE A 839 33.88 -13.23 28.95
C ILE A 839 34.35 -12.57 30.23
N ILE A 840 35.37 -13.14 30.86
CA ILE A 840 35.92 -12.68 32.13
C ILE A 840 37.34 -12.16 31.89
N PHE A 841 37.59 -10.90 32.22
CA PHE A 841 38.91 -10.29 32.04
C PHE A 841 39.83 -10.62 33.21
N GLU A 842 41.08 -10.99 32.92
CA GLU A 842 42.09 -11.26 33.95
C GLU A 842 42.41 -10.00 34.76
N LYS A 843 42.36 -8.84 34.11
CA LYS A 843 42.43 -7.51 34.71
C LYS A 843 41.24 -6.68 34.20
N PRO A 844 40.56 -5.92 35.07
CA PRO A 844 39.48 -5.04 34.61
C PRO A 844 39.96 -4.09 33.52
N MET A 845 39.12 -3.89 32.51
CA MET A 845 39.42 -3.07 31.34
C MET A 845 38.66 -1.75 31.43
N ASP A 846 39.37 -0.63 31.36
CA ASP A 846 38.72 0.67 31.22
C ASP A 846 38.28 0.85 29.77
N ALA A 847 36.99 1.09 29.54
CA ALA A 847 36.46 1.36 28.21
C ALA A 847 35.27 2.31 28.23
N LEU A 848 35.21 3.17 27.20
CA LEU A 848 34.02 3.95 26.86
C LEU A 848 33.17 3.20 25.82
N PHE A 849 33.82 2.46 24.91
CA PHE A 849 33.19 1.69 23.86
C PHE A 849 33.58 0.22 23.96
N VAL A 850 32.60 -0.67 23.79
CA VAL A 850 32.79 -2.12 23.67
C VAL A 850 32.36 -2.57 22.29
N LYS A 851 33.24 -3.25 21.56
CA LYS A 851 32.98 -3.76 20.21
C LYS A 851 32.96 -5.27 20.18
N VAL A 852 31.85 -5.83 19.72
CA VAL A 852 31.63 -7.26 19.45
C VAL A 852 31.63 -7.46 17.93
N LYS A 853 32.64 -8.15 17.40
CA LYS A 853 32.85 -8.31 15.96
C LYS A 853 32.73 -9.76 15.53
N ALA A 854 31.99 -10.00 14.45
CA ALA A 854 31.92 -11.28 13.78
C ALA A 854 33.17 -11.48 12.90
N ILE A 855 33.85 -12.63 13.00
CA ILE A 855 35.06 -12.91 12.19
C ILE A 855 34.71 -13.91 11.07
N ASP A 856 34.46 -15.16 11.42
CA ASP A 856 34.36 -16.28 10.47
C ASP A 856 32.92 -16.72 10.20
N SER A 857 31.95 -16.16 10.91
CA SER A 857 30.54 -16.51 10.77
C SER A 857 29.63 -15.34 11.11
N VAL A 858 28.40 -15.40 10.59
CA VAL A 858 27.33 -14.50 11.00
C VAL A 858 27.03 -14.71 12.49
N LEU A 859 27.05 -13.62 13.26
CA LEU A 859 26.67 -13.61 14.68
C LEU A 859 25.22 -13.21 14.82
N THR A 860 24.49 -13.88 15.72
CA THR A 860 23.25 -13.36 16.28
C THR A 860 23.48 -13.06 17.74
N ILE A 861 23.26 -11.81 18.14
CA ILE A 861 23.39 -11.31 19.50
C ILE A 861 21.97 -11.02 20.01
N ASP A 862 21.47 -11.85 20.90
CA ASP A 862 20.20 -11.63 21.58
C ASP A 862 20.31 -10.52 22.63
N GLU A 863 21.39 -10.49 23.41
CA GLU A 863 21.64 -9.46 24.44
C GLU A 863 23.14 -9.37 24.74
N VAL A 864 23.61 -8.17 25.09
CA VAL A 864 24.95 -7.86 25.59
C VAL A 864 24.81 -7.24 26.97
N GLU A 865 25.33 -7.93 27.97
CA GLU A 865 25.41 -7.42 29.33
C GLU A 865 26.85 -7.09 29.68
N ILE A 866 27.08 -5.92 30.28
CA ILE A 866 28.41 -5.42 30.67
C ILE A 866 28.39 -5.13 32.16
N TYR A 867 29.29 -5.75 32.91
CA TYR A 867 29.37 -5.62 34.37
C TYR A 867 30.73 -5.04 34.79
N GLY A 868 30.66 -4.03 35.66
CA GLY A 868 31.83 -3.37 36.25
C GLY A 868 32.48 -4.18 37.37
N CYS A 869 33.50 -3.60 37.99
CA CYS A 869 33.97 -4.05 39.31
C CYS A 869 33.03 -3.51 40.39
N GLU A 870 32.70 -4.32 41.40
CA GLU A 870 32.11 -3.82 42.65
C GLU A 870 33.05 -2.86 43.37
#